data_AF-A0A563VK82-F1
#
_entry.id   AF-A0A563VK82-F1
#
_cell.length_a   1.000
_cell.length_b   1.000
_cell.length_c   1.000
_cell.angle_alpha   90.00
_cell.angle_beta   90.00
_cell.angle_gamma   90.00
#
_symmetry.space_group_name_H-M   'P 1'
#
loop_
_entity.id
_entity.type
_entity.pdbx_description
1 polymer ?
#
loop_
_entity_poly.entity_id
_entity_poly.type
_entity_poly.pdbx_seq_one_letter_code
_entity_poly.pdbx_strand_id
1 'polypeptide(L)'
;MNEKLDLIEIIDDENITPGEPIADEIVEEVLVEDSSLSLTESTEEFVEVFESSDVTDEEQEEAIEEIIEEEIDAPISEELQRILIAFFTDLSIAGSPGSDAFQFGSRGTNIISGREGNDILLGVDPELDLPGQNIDIFTGGSERDSFILGDRNKPYYDDGNDSTTGDNSVAIISDFNPEEDIIQLHGSPEDYTLVDFGDLGEEETGTAIFLKGATNDELIGSLDNVSGLNLNANYFQFVDGSAQQPVLELIEQFGTEGIDLSFSVANAKDRSNSLLVTGYTSGSLGIRDRGALDGFLTRYNNQGIEQWTRQIGTRSNDNSYGVDTDNAGNAYLLSRTNGRLAGANAGIGNDVVLGKYNRRGRQIWQVQFGDFTLDNPFVDPRVNSSGDVVIAGYTGGDLGGPNAGTGIIPGADSWIAKYDSNGNQQWIEQFGTSGGDETFGLDVDSEDNIYTTGWTTGDLGGSNSGIYDIWLAKYDSNGNQQWIEQFGTNDFDWSWDVATDLNDDIYITGWTLGNLEGTNAGSYDIWVAKYDSEGNQLRLDQFGTGGDDAALGIDVDELGNYYLTGYTNGDLTGEGSAGSYDAWVAKYDSNGNQLWIEQFGSYGIDNAYEVSVSGGDVFVTGTTNGSLGSTNAGSFDAWVAQFSAEDGTLLDF
;
A
#
# COMPACT_ATOMS: atom_id res chain seq x y z
N MET A 1 10.99 -10.53 49.22
CA MET A 1 11.76 -10.98 50.40
C MET A 1 12.45 -12.28 50.02
N ASN A 2 13.76 -12.19 49.77
CA ASN A 2 14.81 -13.22 49.78
C ASN A 2 14.53 -14.72 49.55
N GLU A 3 15.48 -15.30 48.78
CA GLU A 3 16.05 -16.67 48.81
C GLU A 3 15.36 -17.73 47.93
N LYS A 4 15.98 -18.10 46.80
CA LYS A 4 17.07 -19.10 46.61
C LYS A 4 16.65 -20.54 46.93
N LEU A 5 16.79 -21.44 45.95
CA LEU A 5 17.49 -22.72 46.07
C LEU A 5 17.66 -23.42 44.71
N ASP A 6 18.90 -23.37 44.20
CA ASP A 6 19.53 -24.39 43.35
C ASP A 6 19.51 -25.78 44.02
N LEU A 7 19.49 -26.87 43.23
CA LEU A 7 20.56 -27.89 43.15
C LEU A 7 20.09 -29.21 42.47
N ILE A 8 20.60 -29.47 41.25
CA ILE A 8 21.61 -30.50 40.90
C ILE A 8 21.27 -32.03 40.76
N GLU A 9 21.81 -32.60 39.65
CA GLU A 9 22.45 -33.93 39.39
C GLU A 9 21.78 -35.01 38.47
N ILE A 10 22.42 -35.19 37.28
CA ILE A 10 22.95 -36.42 36.60
C ILE A 10 22.00 -37.39 35.85
N ILE A 11 22.35 -37.68 34.58
CA ILE A 11 22.76 -39.02 34.05
C ILE A 11 23.49 -38.89 32.68
N ASP A 12 24.72 -39.42 32.63
CA ASP A 12 25.55 -39.81 31.47
C ASP A 12 24.85 -40.80 30.51
N ASP A 13 25.14 -40.78 29.20
CA ASP A 13 25.98 -41.82 28.55
C ASP A 13 26.19 -41.57 27.02
N GLU A 14 27.31 -42.08 26.54
CA GLU A 14 28.09 -41.77 25.33
C GLU A 14 27.53 -42.13 23.92
N ASN A 15 28.17 -41.48 22.91
CA ASN A 15 28.62 -41.97 21.58
C ASN A 15 27.85 -41.51 20.31
N ILE A 16 28.49 -40.68 19.46
CA ILE A 16 29.10 -41.05 18.15
C ILE A 16 29.85 -39.83 17.54
N THR A 17 30.98 -40.10 16.87
CA THR A 17 32.02 -39.20 16.34
C THR A 17 31.87 -38.86 14.83
N PRO A 18 32.65 -37.89 14.28
CA PRO A 18 32.27 -36.97 13.19
C PRO A 18 32.73 -37.39 11.77
N GLY A 19 32.22 -36.68 10.76
CA GLY A 19 32.63 -36.79 9.36
C GLY A 19 32.65 -35.46 8.62
N GLU A 20 33.80 -34.78 8.64
CA GLU A 20 34.26 -33.76 7.68
C GLU A 20 34.97 -34.44 6.47
N PRO A 21 35.47 -33.76 5.39
CA PRO A 21 35.73 -32.31 5.22
C PRO A 21 35.43 -31.72 3.80
N ILE A 22 35.64 -30.40 3.66
CA ILE A 22 36.55 -29.70 2.70
C ILE A 22 35.90 -28.39 2.18
N ALA A 23 36.34 -27.23 2.67
CA ALA A 23 37.14 -26.25 1.91
C ALA A 23 37.26 -24.89 2.64
N ASP A 24 38.20 -24.81 3.59
CA ASP A 24 38.89 -23.56 3.91
C ASP A 24 39.99 -23.33 2.87
N GLU A 25 39.87 -22.28 2.07
CA GLU A 25 40.98 -21.42 1.61
C GLU A 25 40.39 -20.32 0.70
N ILE A 26 40.84 -19.07 0.91
CA ILE A 26 40.48 -17.79 0.24
C ILE A 26 39.34 -17.08 1.01
N VAL A 27 39.58 -16.09 1.88
CA VAL A 27 40.25 -14.79 1.63
C VAL A 27 40.91 -14.27 2.93
N GLU A 28 42.23 -14.39 3.04
CA GLU A 28 43.07 -13.48 3.84
C GLU A 28 43.74 -12.53 2.84
N GLU A 29 43.27 -11.29 2.75
CA GLU A 29 43.94 -10.08 2.22
C GLU A 29 42.89 -9.12 1.65
N VAL A 30 42.19 -8.37 2.52
CA VAL A 30 42.00 -6.91 2.45
C VAL A 30 41.32 -6.55 3.76
N LEU A 31 42.06 -6.31 4.85
CA LEU A 31 41.63 -5.43 5.96
C LEU A 31 42.84 -5.20 6.89
N VAL A 32 43.77 -4.34 6.47
CA VAL A 32 44.60 -3.60 7.42
C VAL A 32 44.68 -2.14 6.96
N GLU A 33 44.27 -1.26 7.87
CA GLU A 33 44.31 0.22 7.88
C GLU A 33 42.95 0.92 7.75
N ASP A 34 42.07 0.79 8.75
CA ASP A 34 42.02 1.75 9.86
C ASP A 34 41.22 1.15 11.02
N SER A 35 41.68 1.40 12.24
CA SER A 35 41.26 0.70 13.46
C SER A 35 40.46 1.62 14.36
N SER A 36 39.17 1.33 14.58
CA SER A 36 38.50 1.64 15.87
C SER A 36 37.12 0.99 16.07
N LEU A 37 36.92 -0.29 15.71
CA LEU A 37 35.77 -1.06 16.19
C LEU A 37 36.23 -2.50 16.41
N SER A 38 36.34 -2.93 17.66
CA SER A 38 36.50 -4.33 18.03
C SER A 38 35.15 -4.83 18.52
N LEU A 39 34.56 -5.78 17.79
CA LEU A 39 33.40 -6.56 18.23
C LEU A 39 33.78 -7.35 19.50
N THR A 40 32.84 -7.51 20.43
CA THR A 40 33.02 -8.28 21.67
C THR A 40 32.80 -9.77 21.39
N GLU A 41 33.34 -10.66 22.23
CA GLU A 41 33.15 -12.13 22.10
C GLU A 41 31.65 -12.53 21.99
N SER A 42 30.74 -11.78 22.59
CA SER A 42 29.28 -11.99 22.49
C SER A 42 28.69 -11.75 21.10
N THR A 43 29.26 -10.83 20.32
CA THR A 43 28.82 -10.55 18.93
C THR A 43 29.34 -11.59 17.94
N GLU A 44 30.43 -12.30 18.25
CA GLU A 44 30.89 -13.44 17.45
C GLU A 44 30.03 -14.69 17.72
N GLU A 45 29.58 -14.91 18.97
CA GLU A 45 28.60 -15.96 19.30
C GLU A 45 27.23 -15.70 18.66
N PHE A 46 26.78 -14.43 18.59
CA PHE A 46 25.52 -14.04 17.95
C PHE A 46 25.49 -14.37 16.45
N VAL A 47 26.62 -14.22 15.74
CA VAL A 47 26.71 -14.55 14.30
C VAL A 47 26.77 -16.07 14.08
N GLU A 48 27.43 -16.83 14.96
CA GLU A 48 27.50 -18.30 14.82
C GLU A 48 26.14 -19.01 15.05
N VAL A 49 25.26 -18.48 15.91
CA VAL A 49 23.94 -19.09 16.17
C VAL A 49 22.99 -18.95 14.97
N PHE A 50 23.05 -17.81 14.26
CA PHE A 50 22.15 -17.53 13.12
C PHE A 50 22.68 -18.02 11.75
N GLU A 51 23.95 -18.43 11.66
CA GLU A 51 24.52 -19.03 10.43
C GLU A 51 24.38 -20.56 10.35
N SER A 52 23.92 -21.22 11.43
CA SER A 52 23.70 -22.67 11.43
C SER A 52 22.31 -23.02 10.90
N SER A 53 22.23 -23.85 9.86
CA SER A 53 20.99 -24.20 9.16
C SER A 53 20.05 -25.15 9.92
N ASP A 54 20.25 -25.35 11.22
CA ASP A 54 19.60 -26.41 12.02
C ASP A 54 19.02 -25.93 13.38
N VAL A 55 18.83 -24.63 13.62
CA VAL A 55 18.21 -24.11 14.87
C VAL A 55 16.69 -23.96 14.71
N THR A 56 15.91 -24.38 15.72
CA THR A 56 14.45 -24.23 15.74
C THR A 56 13.99 -22.91 16.38
N ASP A 57 12.80 -22.43 16.01
CA ASP A 57 12.25 -21.15 16.51
C ASP A 57 12.20 -21.08 18.06
N GLU A 58 11.94 -22.21 18.72
CA GLU A 58 11.87 -22.34 20.19
C GLU A 58 13.27 -22.24 20.86
N GLU A 59 14.32 -22.70 20.19
CA GLU A 59 15.72 -22.56 20.67
C GLU A 59 16.28 -21.16 20.45
N GLN A 60 15.77 -20.43 19.43
CA GLN A 60 16.07 -19.01 19.25
C GLN A 60 15.42 -18.18 20.34
N GLU A 61 14.18 -18.50 20.72
CA GLU A 61 13.42 -17.81 21.77
C GLU A 61 14.06 -17.99 23.16
N GLU A 62 14.48 -19.23 23.51
CA GLU A 62 15.18 -19.51 24.79
C GLU A 62 16.54 -18.80 24.90
N ALA A 63 17.30 -18.72 23.80
CA ALA A 63 18.58 -18.01 23.77
C ALA A 63 18.41 -16.48 23.89
N ILE A 64 17.30 -15.94 23.38
CA ILE A 64 16.95 -14.52 23.50
C ILE A 64 16.50 -14.18 24.93
N GLU A 65 15.72 -15.05 25.58
CA GLU A 65 15.33 -14.86 26.98
C GLU A 65 16.55 -14.85 27.94
N GLU A 66 17.54 -15.70 27.70
CA GLU A 66 18.76 -15.76 28.52
C GLU A 66 19.61 -14.48 28.39
N ILE A 67 19.62 -13.84 27.20
CA ILE A 67 20.33 -12.57 26.95
C ILE A 67 19.59 -11.38 27.58
N ILE A 68 18.25 -11.38 27.57
CA ILE A 68 17.43 -10.33 28.18
C ILE A 68 17.60 -10.32 29.71
N GLU A 69 17.80 -11.48 30.34
CA GLU A 69 18.01 -11.56 31.80
C GLU A 69 19.41 -11.05 32.25
N GLU A 70 20.44 -11.08 31.40
CA GLU A 70 21.81 -10.67 31.79
C GLU A 70 22.16 -9.17 31.60
N GLU A 71 21.46 -8.40 30.74
CA GLU A 71 21.86 -7.01 30.38
C GLU A 71 20.99 -5.85 30.91
N ILE A 72 20.21 -6.01 31.99
CA ILE A 72 19.43 -4.89 32.57
C ILE A 72 20.26 -4.02 33.54
N ASP A 73 21.40 -3.48 33.11
CA ASP A 73 22.00 -2.29 33.76
C ASP A 73 22.99 -1.47 32.90
N ALA A 74 22.99 -1.62 31.57
CA ALA A 74 23.79 -0.79 30.65
C ALA A 74 22.91 -0.09 29.59
N PRO A 75 23.28 1.11 29.12
CA PRO A 75 22.56 1.76 28.03
C PRO A 75 22.67 0.87 26.78
N ILE A 76 21.51 0.41 26.32
CA ILE A 76 21.31 -0.43 25.13
C ILE A 76 22.11 0.16 23.96
N SER A 77 22.93 -0.66 23.28
CA SER A 77 23.75 -0.20 22.15
C SER A 77 22.85 0.22 20.97
N GLU A 78 23.30 1.16 20.14
CA GLU A 78 22.58 1.64 18.95
C GLU A 78 22.20 0.51 17.98
N GLU A 79 22.95 -0.60 18.01
CA GLU A 79 22.74 -1.79 17.19
C GLU A 79 21.64 -2.69 17.77
N LEU A 80 21.59 -2.86 19.11
CA LEU A 80 20.47 -3.56 19.76
C LEU A 80 19.16 -2.77 19.67
N GLN A 81 19.20 -1.42 19.60
CA GLN A 81 18.01 -0.60 19.35
C GLN A 81 17.48 -0.74 17.91
N ARG A 82 18.38 -0.84 16.92
CA ARG A 82 18.02 -1.17 15.53
C ARG A 82 17.37 -2.54 15.42
N ILE A 83 17.91 -3.51 16.15
CA ILE A 83 17.36 -4.86 16.25
C ILE A 83 16.02 -4.82 16.99
N LEU A 84 15.89 -4.12 18.13
CA LEU A 84 14.65 -4.06 18.91
C LEU A 84 13.48 -3.42 18.13
N ILE A 85 13.74 -2.36 17.36
CA ILE A 85 12.73 -1.68 16.53
C ILE A 85 12.34 -2.54 15.32
N ALA A 86 13.28 -3.31 14.77
CA ALA A 86 13.01 -4.26 13.68
C ALA A 86 12.41 -5.60 14.15
N PHE A 87 12.57 -5.99 15.42
CA PHE A 87 12.13 -7.28 15.97
C PHE A 87 10.82 -7.24 16.76
N PHE A 88 10.44 -6.12 17.39
CA PHE A 88 9.28 -6.10 18.31
C PHE A 88 7.99 -5.55 17.73
N THR A 89 7.98 -5.11 16.49
CA THR A 89 6.79 -4.55 15.86
C THR A 89 6.93 -4.67 14.36
N ASP A 90 5.95 -5.26 13.68
CA ASP A 90 5.51 -4.69 12.39
C ASP A 90 4.99 -3.28 12.73
N LEU A 91 5.89 -2.33 13.01
CA LEU A 91 5.55 -0.92 13.15
C LEU A 91 5.36 -0.40 11.73
N SER A 92 4.22 -0.77 11.17
CA SER A 92 3.74 -0.26 9.91
C SER A 92 3.14 1.10 10.15
N ILE A 93 3.99 2.13 10.09
CA ILE A 93 3.50 3.49 9.94
C ILE A 93 2.88 3.56 8.53
N ALA A 94 1.57 3.80 8.47
CA ALA A 94 0.79 4.05 7.27
C ALA A 94 1.52 4.91 6.23
N GLY A 95 1.39 4.52 4.96
CA GLY A 95 1.69 5.37 3.81
C GLY A 95 0.70 6.54 3.77
N SER A 96 1.17 7.69 3.26
CA SER A 96 0.42 8.94 3.07
C SER A 96 -0.33 9.54 4.29
N PRO A 97 -0.55 10.86 4.34
CA PRO A 97 -1.80 11.51 4.73
C PRO A 97 -2.84 11.28 3.63
N GLY A 98 -4.09 11.02 3.98
CA GLY A 98 -5.07 10.62 3.00
C GLY A 98 -6.13 9.74 3.64
N SER A 99 -7.24 9.52 2.94
CA SER A 99 -8.19 8.46 3.28
C SER A 99 -7.68 7.16 2.70
N ASP A 100 -7.01 6.37 3.53
CA ASP A 100 -6.30 5.19 3.09
C ASP A 100 -7.00 3.90 3.56
N ALA A 101 -6.84 2.82 2.80
CA ALA A 101 -7.29 1.49 3.18
C ALA A 101 -6.07 0.62 3.54
N PHE A 102 -5.82 0.44 4.84
CA PHE A 102 -4.64 -0.27 5.34
C PHE A 102 -4.94 -1.74 5.64
N GLN A 103 -4.09 -2.63 5.13
CA GLN A 103 -4.12 -4.06 5.44
C GLN A 103 -2.71 -4.60 5.72
N PHE A 104 -2.57 -5.26 6.86
CA PHE A 104 -1.38 -6.01 7.25
C PHE A 104 -1.81 -7.45 7.55
N GLY A 105 -1.68 -8.35 6.56
CA GLY A 105 -2.00 -9.76 6.73
C GLY A 105 -0.93 -10.55 7.49
N SER A 106 -0.27 -9.97 8.50
CA SER A 106 0.81 -10.69 9.20
C SER A 106 0.28 -11.52 10.38
N ARG A 107 0.95 -12.64 10.64
CA ARG A 107 0.72 -13.47 11.83
C ARG A 107 1.48 -12.84 13.00
N GLY A 108 0.96 -11.78 13.61
CA GLY A 108 1.62 -11.09 14.71
C GLY A 108 0.86 -9.84 15.15
N THR A 109 1.27 -9.25 16.26
CA THR A 109 0.69 -7.98 16.73
C THR A 109 1.01 -6.85 15.78
N ASN A 110 -0.01 -6.17 15.27
CA ASN A 110 0.13 -5.02 14.40
C ASN A 110 -0.10 -3.71 15.18
N ILE A 111 0.66 -2.67 14.83
CA ILE A 111 0.38 -1.30 15.25
C ILE A 111 0.05 -0.51 13.99
N ILE A 112 -1.20 -0.06 13.88
CA ILE A 112 -1.78 0.55 12.70
C ILE A 112 -2.23 1.96 13.07
N SER A 113 -1.72 2.96 12.36
CA SER A 113 -2.07 4.36 12.54
C SER A 113 -2.59 4.91 11.22
N GLY A 114 -3.82 5.43 11.17
CA GLY A 114 -4.42 6.02 9.97
C GLY A 114 -3.74 7.31 9.52
N ARG A 115 -3.48 8.22 10.47
CA ARG A 115 -2.91 9.58 10.31
C ARG A 115 -4.03 10.61 10.07
N GLU A 116 -3.87 11.54 9.12
CA GLU A 116 -4.90 12.51 8.78
C GLU A 116 -5.68 11.97 7.57
N GLY A 117 -7.01 12.02 7.63
CA GLY A 117 -7.91 11.49 6.60
C GLY A 117 -8.90 10.48 7.16
N ASN A 118 -9.98 10.21 6.42
CA ASN A 118 -10.93 9.17 6.85
C ASN A 118 -10.39 7.78 6.49
N ASP A 119 -9.77 7.07 7.43
CA ASP A 119 -9.06 5.84 7.16
C ASP A 119 -9.90 4.57 7.37
N ILE A 120 -9.45 3.47 6.78
CA ILE A 120 -9.99 2.13 7.01
C ILE A 120 -8.89 1.24 7.55
N LEU A 121 -9.09 0.75 8.77
CA LEU A 121 -8.08 0.02 9.50
C LEU A 121 -8.48 -1.44 9.64
N LEU A 122 -7.72 -2.33 9.00
CA LEU A 122 -7.87 -3.79 9.08
C LEU A 122 -6.55 -4.43 9.50
N GLY A 123 -6.54 -5.05 10.70
CA GLY A 123 -5.36 -5.72 11.27
C GLY A 123 -5.28 -7.22 11.01
N VAL A 124 -6.26 -7.81 10.30
CA VAL A 124 -6.32 -9.27 10.15
C VAL A 124 -6.33 -9.69 8.68
N ASP A 125 -5.98 -10.97 8.45
CA ASP A 125 -6.26 -11.67 7.19
C ASP A 125 -7.68 -12.27 7.24
N PRO A 126 -8.65 -11.73 6.46
CA PRO A 126 -10.03 -12.23 6.44
C PRO A 126 -10.18 -13.64 5.90
N GLU A 127 -9.21 -14.19 5.16
CA GLU A 127 -9.34 -15.53 4.58
C GLU A 127 -9.16 -16.64 5.62
N LEU A 128 -8.57 -16.33 6.77
CA LEU A 128 -8.37 -17.31 7.84
C LEU A 128 -9.72 -17.78 8.43
N ASP A 129 -9.78 -19.05 8.84
CA ASP A 129 -10.98 -19.60 9.52
C ASP A 129 -11.31 -18.81 10.80
N LEU A 130 -10.27 -18.33 11.49
CA LEU A 130 -10.33 -17.53 12.72
C LEU A 130 -9.34 -16.34 12.60
N PRO A 131 -9.75 -15.22 11.98
CA PRO A 131 -8.92 -14.02 11.83
C PRO A 131 -8.63 -13.32 13.17
N GLY A 132 -7.42 -12.76 13.33
CA GLY A 132 -7.08 -11.96 14.50
C GLY A 132 -6.76 -12.76 15.77
N GLN A 133 -5.98 -13.83 15.64
CA GLN A 133 -5.46 -14.61 16.80
C GLN A 133 -4.26 -13.92 17.47
N ASN A 134 -4.33 -12.60 17.61
CA ASN A 134 -3.29 -11.70 18.08
C ASN A 134 -3.92 -10.40 18.61
N ILE A 135 -3.09 -9.58 19.25
CA ILE A 135 -3.47 -8.23 19.69
C ILE A 135 -3.08 -7.25 18.61
N ASP A 136 -4.01 -6.43 18.13
CA ASP A 136 -3.71 -5.32 17.22
C ASP A 136 -4.05 -4.00 17.88
N ILE A 137 -3.25 -2.97 17.60
CA ILE A 137 -3.42 -1.62 18.12
C ILE A 137 -3.72 -0.70 16.94
N PHE A 138 -4.86 -0.03 17.02
CA PHE A 138 -5.35 0.93 16.05
C PHE A 138 -5.36 2.34 16.62
N THR A 139 -4.88 3.28 15.82
CA THR A 139 -5.02 4.73 16.01
C THR A 139 -5.60 5.28 14.71
N GLY A 140 -6.79 5.84 14.75
CA GLY A 140 -7.43 6.42 13.56
C GLY A 140 -6.74 7.72 13.16
N GLY A 141 -6.96 8.77 13.93
CA GLY A 141 -6.62 10.12 13.52
C GLY A 141 -7.55 11.17 14.12
N SER A 142 -7.64 12.31 13.43
CA SER A 142 -8.56 13.41 13.79
C SER A 142 -9.84 13.45 12.97
N GLU A 143 -9.93 12.61 11.94
CA GLU A 143 -11.00 12.54 10.97
C GLU A 143 -11.88 11.30 11.23
N ARG A 144 -12.78 10.94 10.31
CA ARG A 144 -13.71 9.82 10.49
C ARG A 144 -13.06 8.51 10.08
N ASP A 145 -12.78 7.64 11.04
CA ASP A 145 -12.09 6.38 10.78
C ASP A 145 -13.01 5.16 10.86
N SER A 146 -12.69 4.12 10.11
CA SER A 146 -13.43 2.85 10.07
C SER A 146 -12.56 1.70 10.56
N PHE A 147 -12.84 1.22 11.77
CA PHE A 147 -12.15 0.08 12.37
C PHE A 147 -12.90 -1.22 12.04
N ILE A 148 -12.26 -2.14 11.32
CA ILE A 148 -12.92 -3.35 10.80
C ILE A 148 -12.68 -4.54 11.72
N LEU A 149 -13.69 -4.90 12.51
CA LEU A 149 -13.65 -6.01 13.48
C LEU A 149 -14.53 -7.21 13.05
N GLY A 150 -15.00 -7.21 11.81
CA GLY A 150 -15.74 -8.32 11.21
C GLY A 150 -16.21 -8.00 9.80
N ASP A 151 -16.48 -9.05 9.03
CA ASP A 151 -17.09 -8.97 7.71
C ASP A 151 -18.49 -9.60 7.72
N ARG A 152 -19.13 -9.66 6.55
CA ARG A 152 -20.45 -10.28 6.38
C ARG A 152 -20.50 -11.78 6.67
N ASN A 153 -19.35 -12.46 6.65
CA ASN A 153 -19.21 -13.90 6.80
C ASN A 153 -18.92 -14.29 8.25
N LYS A 154 -18.11 -13.53 8.98
CA LYS A 154 -17.63 -13.85 10.32
C LYS A 154 -17.13 -12.64 11.12
N PRO A 155 -17.17 -12.70 12.48
CA PRO A 155 -16.46 -11.76 13.33
C PRO A 155 -14.95 -12.00 13.26
N TYR A 156 -14.16 -10.96 13.52
CA TYR A 156 -12.71 -11.05 13.72
C TYR A 156 -12.36 -11.02 15.20
N TYR A 157 -11.14 -11.45 15.52
CA TYR A 157 -10.64 -11.58 16.90
C TYR A 157 -11.42 -12.59 17.74
N ASP A 158 -12.21 -13.46 17.11
CA ASP A 158 -12.84 -14.61 17.73
C ASP A 158 -11.91 -15.83 17.58
N ASP A 159 -11.34 -16.30 18.70
CA ASP A 159 -10.45 -17.46 18.72
C ASP A 159 -11.20 -18.83 18.67
N GLY A 160 -12.54 -18.79 18.64
CA GLY A 160 -13.42 -19.94 18.62
C GLY A 160 -13.44 -20.75 19.94
N ASN A 161 -12.88 -20.21 21.02
CA ASN A 161 -12.77 -20.85 22.32
C ASN A 161 -13.59 -20.13 23.40
N ASP A 162 -14.89 -20.43 23.46
CA ASP A 162 -15.83 -19.95 24.49
C ASP A 162 -15.48 -20.31 25.96
N SER A 163 -14.36 -21.00 26.22
CA SER A 163 -13.92 -21.29 27.59
C SER A 163 -13.04 -20.19 28.20
N THR A 164 -12.51 -19.31 27.36
CA THR A 164 -11.75 -18.11 27.73
C THR A 164 -12.57 -16.86 27.41
N THR A 165 -11.99 -15.69 27.65
CA THR A 165 -12.60 -14.38 27.30
C THR A 165 -11.80 -13.65 26.23
N GLY A 166 -10.89 -14.33 25.53
CA GLY A 166 -10.16 -13.75 24.39
C GLY A 166 -9.06 -12.74 24.66
N ASP A 167 -8.41 -12.75 25.83
CA ASP A 167 -7.44 -11.71 26.18
C ASP A 167 -6.17 -11.65 25.30
N ASN A 168 -5.97 -12.62 24.40
CA ASN A 168 -4.86 -12.67 23.45
C ASN A 168 -5.28 -12.42 21.99
N SER A 169 -6.56 -12.18 21.73
CA SER A 169 -7.15 -11.97 20.40
C SER A 169 -8.04 -10.74 20.47
N VAL A 170 -7.49 -9.53 20.30
CA VAL A 170 -8.24 -8.29 20.53
C VAL A 170 -7.75 -7.12 19.68
N ALA A 171 -8.69 -6.35 19.15
CA ALA A 171 -8.45 -5.02 18.59
C ALA A 171 -8.46 -3.94 19.69
N ILE A 172 -7.35 -3.25 19.91
CA ILE A 172 -7.23 -2.11 20.81
C ILE A 172 -7.33 -0.84 19.98
N ILE A 173 -8.37 -0.04 20.19
CA ILE A 173 -8.61 1.22 19.49
C ILE A 173 -8.34 2.37 20.47
N SER A 174 -7.32 3.15 20.17
CA SER A 174 -6.71 4.11 21.10
C SER A 174 -7.38 5.49 21.14
N ASP A 175 -8.09 5.88 20.09
CA ASP A 175 -8.55 7.25 19.87
C ASP A 175 -9.97 7.40 19.30
N PHE A 176 -10.79 6.34 19.37
CA PHE A 176 -12.15 6.32 18.81
C PHE A 176 -12.99 7.54 19.20
N ASN A 177 -13.53 8.25 18.21
CA ASN A 177 -14.47 9.35 18.37
C ASN A 177 -15.90 8.93 17.94
N PRO A 178 -16.85 8.73 18.87
CA PRO A 178 -18.21 8.31 18.52
C PRO A 178 -19.04 9.37 17.76
N GLU A 179 -18.54 10.61 17.61
CA GLU A 179 -19.19 11.61 16.75
C GLU A 179 -18.83 11.44 15.27
N GLU A 180 -17.70 10.79 14.97
CA GLU A 180 -17.08 10.74 13.64
C GLU A 180 -16.91 9.29 13.15
N ASP A 181 -16.30 8.44 13.97
CA ASP A 181 -15.80 7.11 13.60
C ASP A 181 -16.87 6.03 13.49
N ILE A 182 -16.47 4.92 12.87
CA ILE A 182 -17.24 3.69 12.71
C ILE A 182 -16.43 2.48 13.18
N ILE A 183 -17.10 1.58 13.89
CA ILE A 183 -16.65 0.20 14.08
C ILE A 183 -17.56 -0.70 13.25
N GLN A 184 -16.96 -1.47 12.34
CA GLN A 184 -17.68 -2.50 11.59
C GLN A 184 -17.66 -3.84 12.34
N LEU A 185 -18.83 -4.46 12.45
CA LEU A 185 -19.03 -5.74 13.12
C LEU A 185 -19.86 -6.70 12.27
N HIS A 186 -19.65 -8.00 12.47
CA HIS A 186 -20.44 -9.06 11.86
C HIS A 186 -21.83 -9.21 12.50
N GLY A 187 -22.85 -9.53 11.73
CA GLY A 187 -24.16 -9.94 12.25
C GLY A 187 -25.04 -8.77 12.67
N SER A 188 -25.38 -8.66 13.96
CA SER A 188 -26.36 -7.69 14.46
C SER A 188 -26.03 -7.17 15.86
N PRO A 189 -26.65 -6.06 16.31
CA PRO A 189 -26.51 -5.57 17.69
C PRO A 189 -26.83 -6.61 18.78
N GLU A 190 -27.64 -7.63 18.46
CA GLU A 190 -28.04 -8.66 19.42
C GLU A 190 -26.90 -9.66 19.72
N ASP A 191 -25.88 -9.72 18.86
CA ASP A 191 -24.75 -10.64 18.96
C ASP A 191 -23.65 -10.12 19.90
N TYR A 192 -23.74 -8.87 20.37
CA TYR A 192 -22.70 -8.22 21.15
C TYR A 192 -23.16 -7.71 22.52
N THR A 193 -22.20 -7.54 23.43
CA THR A 193 -22.35 -6.90 24.74
C THR A 193 -21.26 -5.81 24.88
N LEU A 194 -21.63 -4.65 25.40
CA LEU A 194 -20.68 -3.59 25.75
C LEU A 194 -20.49 -3.52 27.27
N VAL A 195 -19.26 -3.33 27.72
CA VAL A 195 -18.92 -3.19 29.14
C VAL A 195 -18.00 -1.99 29.33
N ASP A 196 -18.44 -0.99 30.09
CA ASP A 196 -17.59 0.16 30.45
C ASP A 196 -16.58 -0.23 31.53
N PHE A 197 -15.33 0.21 31.41
CA PHE A 197 -14.24 -0.11 32.36
C PHE A 197 -14.54 0.38 33.77
N GLY A 198 -15.25 1.51 33.89
CA GLY A 198 -15.74 2.01 35.17
C GLY A 198 -16.70 1.06 35.89
N ASP A 199 -17.45 0.23 35.15
CA ASP A 199 -18.33 -0.81 35.72
C ASP A 199 -17.54 -2.05 36.17
N LEU A 200 -16.32 -2.23 35.65
CA LEU A 200 -15.36 -3.25 36.10
C LEU A 200 -14.56 -2.80 37.33
N GLY A 201 -14.66 -1.52 37.71
CA GLY A 201 -13.94 -0.94 38.83
C GLY A 201 -12.52 -0.50 38.49
N GLU A 202 -12.20 -0.39 37.20
CA GLU A 202 -10.95 0.18 36.70
C GLU A 202 -10.92 1.70 36.89
N GLU A 203 -9.73 2.26 37.09
CA GLU A 203 -9.54 3.72 37.19
C GLU A 203 -9.56 4.40 35.81
N GLU A 204 -9.32 3.63 34.76
CA GLU A 204 -9.29 4.09 33.37
C GLU A 204 -10.70 4.15 32.78
N THR A 205 -10.89 5.08 31.84
CA THR A 205 -12.12 5.20 31.05
C THR A 205 -11.95 4.39 29.78
N GLY A 206 -12.95 3.60 29.40
CA GLY A 206 -12.94 2.78 28.18
C GLY A 206 -14.17 1.89 28.09
N THR A 207 -14.36 1.27 26.94
CA THR A 207 -15.45 0.32 26.67
C THR A 207 -14.86 -0.94 26.03
N ALA A 208 -15.19 -2.12 26.56
CA ALA A 208 -14.94 -3.40 25.90
C ALA A 208 -16.14 -3.82 25.06
N ILE A 209 -15.85 -4.36 23.87
CA ILE A 209 -16.81 -5.01 22.97
C ILE A 209 -16.63 -6.52 23.09
N PHE A 210 -17.69 -7.19 23.52
CA PHE A 210 -17.73 -8.63 23.61
C PHE A 210 -18.68 -9.23 22.57
N LEU A 211 -18.22 -10.26 21.86
CA LEU A 211 -19.05 -11.16 21.06
C LEU A 211 -19.69 -12.21 21.98
N LYS A 212 -21.00 -12.44 21.88
CA LYS A 212 -21.69 -13.41 22.74
C LYS A 212 -21.37 -14.85 22.33
N GLY A 213 -20.64 -15.56 23.18
CA GLY A 213 -20.40 -16.99 23.03
C GLY A 213 -21.46 -17.85 23.72
N ALA A 214 -21.36 -19.17 23.57
CA ALA A 214 -22.30 -20.10 24.17
C ALA A 214 -22.07 -20.28 25.68
N THR A 215 -20.83 -20.08 26.16
CA THR A 215 -20.44 -20.27 27.56
C THR A 215 -19.95 -18.97 28.20
N ASN A 216 -18.97 -18.32 27.60
CA ASN A 216 -18.50 -16.98 27.95
C ASN A 216 -18.63 -16.08 26.72
N ASP A 217 -18.76 -14.77 26.96
CA ASP A 217 -18.63 -13.79 25.89
C ASP A 217 -17.13 -13.55 25.63
N GLU A 218 -16.77 -13.39 24.37
CA GLU A 218 -15.39 -13.27 23.87
C GLU A 218 -15.04 -11.78 23.65
N LEU A 219 -13.91 -11.31 24.18
CA LEU A 219 -13.44 -9.93 23.98
C LEU A 219 -12.86 -9.81 22.56
N ILE A 220 -13.47 -9.00 21.71
CA ILE A 220 -12.99 -8.78 20.34
C ILE A 220 -12.45 -7.36 20.12
N GLY A 221 -12.80 -6.43 21.00
CA GLY A 221 -12.43 -5.03 20.86
C GLY A 221 -12.36 -4.29 22.20
N SER A 222 -11.43 -3.36 22.31
CA SER A 222 -11.22 -2.49 23.46
C SER A 222 -11.07 -1.06 22.96
N LEU A 223 -11.91 -0.14 23.45
CA LEU A 223 -11.82 1.27 23.12
C LEU A 223 -11.32 2.06 24.33
N ASP A 224 -10.21 2.76 24.15
CA ASP A 224 -9.62 3.58 25.19
C ASP A 224 -10.35 4.92 25.31
N ASN A 225 -10.57 5.37 26.55
CA ASN A 225 -11.12 6.69 26.90
C ASN A 225 -12.54 7.02 26.41
N VAL A 226 -13.28 6.04 25.89
CA VAL A 226 -14.68 6.19 25.47
C VAL A 226 -15.59 5.36 26.39
N SER A 227 -16.77 5.86 26.73
CA SER A 227 -17.74 5.12 27.57
C SER A 227 -19.18 5.48 27.22
N GLY A 228 -20.13 4.65 27.64
CA GLY A 228 -21.56 4.91 27.41
C GLY A 228 -22.00 4.71 25.96
N LEU A 229 -21.29 3.86 25.22
CA LEU A 229 -21.63 3.51 23.84
C LEU A 229 -22.92 2.67 23.76
N ASN A 230 -23.53 2.63 22.57
CA ASN A 230 -24.78 1.95 22.30
C ASN A 230 -24.71 1.26 20.92
N LEU A 231 -24.88 -0.06 20.92
CA LEU A 231 -24.86 -0.91 19.72
C LEU A 231 -25.92 -0.55 18.66
N ASN A 232 -26.87 0.35 18.94
CA ASN A 232 -27.85 0.83 17.95
C ASN A 232 -27.53 2.23 17.40
N ALA A 233 -26.40 2.81 17.79
CA ALA A 233 -25.94 4.09 17.25
C ALA A 233 -25.28 3.91 15.88
N ASN A 234 -25.11 5.02 15.16
CA ASN A 234 -24.57 5.07 13.79
C ASN A 234 -23.06 4.81 13.69
N TYR A 235 -22.33 4.87 14.80
CA TYR A 235 -20.91 4.52 14.87
C TYR A 235 -20.66 3.00 14.97
N PHE A 236 -21.72 2.18 15.07
CA PHE A 236 -21.62 0.75 14.85
C PHE A 236 -22.28 0.38 13.54
N GLN A 237 -21.50 -0.16 12.62
CA GLN A 237 -21.98 -0.68 11.34
C GLN A 237 -22.00 -2.21 11.38
N PHE A 238 -23.18 -2.79 11.17
CA PHE A 238 -23.33 -4.25 11.15
C PHE A 238 -23.46 -4.75 9.73
N VAL A 239 -22.66 -5.75 9.38
CA VAL A 239 -22.69 -6.45 8.10
C VAL A 239 -23.17 -7.88 8.33
N ASP A 240 -24.22 -8.29 7.63
CA ASP A 240 -24.76 -9.65 7.69
C ASP A 240 -24.58 -10.36 6.35
N GLY A 241 -24.54 -11.69 6.34
CA GLY A 241 -24.30 -12.49 5.14
C GLY A 241 -25.37 -12.38 4.02
N SER A 242 -26.26 -11.38 4.06
CA SER A 242 -27.12 -11.03 2.93
C SER A 242 -26.33 -10.25 1.86
N ALA A 243 -26.01 -10.93 0.77
CA ALA A 243 -25.42 -10.33 -0.40
C ALA A 243 -26.29 -9.17 -0.93
N GLN A 244 -25.75 -7.96 -0.90
CA GLN A 244 -26.37 -6.83 -1.59
C GLN A 244 -26.38 -7.09 -3.11
N GLN A 245 -27.41 -6.57 -3.79
CA GLN A 245 -27.49 -6.70 -5.25
C GLN A 245 -26.51 -5.73 -5.90
N PRO A 246 -25.87 -6.12 -7.01
CA PRO A 246 -25.03 -5.21 -7.79
C PRO A 246 -25.81 -3.95 -8.20
N VAL A 247 -25.18 -2.79 -8.10
CA VAL A 247 -25.80 -1.51 -8.50
C VAL A 247 -25.53 -1.16 -9.97
N LEU A 248 -24.45 -1.68 -10.56
CA LEU A 248 -23.95 -1.35 -11.91
C LEU A 248 -23.41 -2.60 -12.63
N GLU A 249 -24.31 -3.49 -13.07
CA GLU A 249 -23.98 -4.79 -13.71
C GLU A 249 -23.08 -4.73 -14.97
N LEU A 250 -22.75 -3.55 -15.49
CA LEU A 250 -21.83 -3.36 -16.62
C LEU A 250 -20.36 -3.24 -16.18
N ILE A 251 -20.10 -3.10 -14.88
CA ILE A 251 -18.77 -3.10 -14.29
C ILE A 251 -18.37 -4.55 -14.01
N GLU A 252 -17.18 -4.93 -14.43
CA GLU A 252 -16.61 -6.22 -14.07
C GLU A 252 -15.93 -6.10 -12.71
N GLN A 253 -16.61 -6.59 -11.68
CA GLN A 253 -16.11 -6.69 -10.32
C GLN A 253 -15.72 -8.14 -10.02
N PHE A 254 -14.53 -8.33 -9.46
CA PHE A 254 -13.96 -9.63 -9.16
C PHE A 254 -13.15 -9.59 -7.85
N GLY A 255 -13.20 -10.68 -7.10
CA GLY A 255 -12.46 -10.81 -5.85
C GLY A 255 -12.70 -12.14 -5.13
N THR A 256 -12.09 -12.30 -3.97
CA THR A 256 -12.18 -13.42 -3.03
C THR A 256 -12.90 -12.98 -1.75
N GLU A 257 -12.91 -13.83 -0.72
CA GLU A 257 -13.47 -13.43 0.58
C GLU A 257 -12.59 -12.40 1.31
N GLY A 258 -11.36 -12.17 0.83
CA GLY A 258 -10.42 -11.22 1.39
C GLY A 258 -10.40 -9.87 0.69
N ILE A 259 -9.20 -9.40 0.37
CA ILE A 259 -8.95 -8.10 -0.28
C ILE A 259 -8.41 -8.33 -1.68
N ASP A 260 -9.04 -7.68 -2.65
CA ASP A 260 -8.62 -7.63 -4.03
C ASP A 260 -8.62 -6.17 -4.47
N LEU A 261 -7.46 -5.67 -4.88
CA LEU A 261 -7.31 -4.31 -5.36
C LEU A 261 -6.76 -4.35 -6.77
N SER A 262 -7.30 -3.53 -7.66
CA SER A 262 -6.74 -3.30 -8.99
C SER A 262 -6.28 -1.85 -9.11
N PHE A 263 -4.95 -1.67 -9.11
CA PHE A 263 -4.29 -0.36 -9.07
C PHE A 263 -4.07 0.26 -10.43
N SER A 264 -3.74 -0.55 -11.44
CA SER A 264 -3.32 -0.02 -12.75
C SER A 264 -3.96 -0.77 -13.90
N VAL A 265 -4.18 -0.01 -14.98
CA VAL A 265 -4.79 -0.46 -16.21
C VAL A 265 -4.01 0.07 -17.41
N ALA A 266 -3.69 -0.80 -18.38
CA ALA A 266 -3.00 -0.39 -19.59
C ALA A 266 -3.62 -0.98 -20.85
N ASN A 267 -3.80 -0.11 -21.85
CA ASN A 267 -4.09 -0.52 -23.21
C ASN A 267 -2.86 -1.22 -23.83
N ALA A 268 -3.07 -2.41 -24.39
CA ALA A 268 -2.03 -3.10 -25.14
C ALA A 268 -1.68 -2.31 -26.41
N LYS A 269 -0.43 -1.83 -26.52
CA LYS A 269 0.11 -1.09 -27.68
C LYS A 269 0.24 -1.95 -28.96
N ASP A 270 -0.22 -3.20 -28.93
CA ASP A 270 -0.36 -4.03 -30.11
C ASP A 270 -1.68 -3.71 -30.85
N ARG A 271 -1.94 -4.41 -31.97
CA ARG A 271 -3.18 -4.19 -32.75
C ARG A 271 -4.40 -4.93 -32.20
N SER A 272 -4.33 -5.48 -30.98
CA SER A 272 -5.43 -6.25 -30.42
C SER A 272 -6.45 -5.41 -29.66
N ASN A 273 -6.10 -4.19 -29.25
CA ASN A 273 -6.87 -3.37 -28.31
C ASN A 273 -7.24 -4.17 -27.05
N SER A 274 -6.35 -5.06 -26.61
CA SER A 274 -6.48 -5.76 -25.33
C SER A 274 -6.26 -4.78 -24.20
N LEU A 275 -6.87 -5.06 -23.05
CA LEU A 275 -6.60 -4.39 -21.80
C LEU A 275 -5.74 -5.29 -20.90
N LEU A 276 -4.85 -4.68 -20.11
CA LEU A 276 -4.20 -5.35 -19.00
C LEU A 276 -4.58 -4.63 -17.71
N VAL A 277 -4.87 -5.41 -16.67
CA VAL A 277 -5.20 -4.91 -15.33
C VAL A 277 -4.27 -5.60 -14.34
N THR A 278 -3.74 -4.84 -13.40
CA THR A 278 -2.84 -5.35 -12.35
C THR A 278 -3.26 -4.86 -10.97
N GLY A 279 -2.82 -5.59 -9.96
CA GLY A 279 -3.08 -5.28 -8.58
C GLY A 279 -2.60 -6.38 -7.65
N TYR A 280 -3.26 -6.57 -6.52
CA TYR A 280 -2.97 -7.67 -5.61
C TYR A 280 -4.23 -8.22 -4.96
N THR A 281 -4.13 -9.45 -4.49
CA THR A 281 -5.21 -10.23 -3.88
C THR A 281 -4.68 -10.93 -2.63
N SER A 282 -5.49 -11.05 -1.59
CA SER A 282 -5.18 -11.91 -0.44
C SER A 282 -5.63 -13.37 -0.65
N GLY A 283 -6.14 -13.69 -1.85
CA GLY A 283 -6.75 -14.97 -2.12
C GLY A 283 -6.44 -15.56 -3.49
N SER A 284 -7.16 -16.62 -3.83
CA SER A 284 -6.98 -17.34 -5.09
C SER A 284 -7.86 -16.78 -6.22
N LEU A 285 -7.27 -16.09 -7.19
CA LEU A 285 -7.93 -15.71 -8.45
C LEU A 285 -7.92 -16.85 -9.49
N GLY A 286 -8.21 -18.08 -9.03
CA GLY A 286 -8.15 -19.30 -9.84
C GLY A 286 -6.74 -19.88 -10.02
N ILE A 287 -5.72 -19.30 -9.36
CA ILE A 287 -4.35 -19.80 -9.27
C ILE A 287 -3.99 -19.97 -7.80
N ARG A 288 -3.07 -20.89 -7.49
CA ARG A 288 -2.64 -21.14 -6.12
C ARG A 288 -2.07 -19.87 -5.49
N ASP A 289 -2.76 -19.41 -4.45
CA ASP A 289 -2.28 -18.43 -3.49
C ASP A 289 -1.09 -18.98 -2.69
N ARG A 290 -0.12 -18.11 -2.43
CA ARG A 290 1.19 -18.47 -1.88
C ARG A 290 1.53 -17.76 -0.58
N GLY A 291 0.91 -16.62 -0.27
CA GLY A 291 1.25 -15.71 0.81
C GLY A 291 0.02 -14.95 1.30
N ALA A 292 0.22 -13.94 2.15
CA ALA A 292 -0.90 -13.13 2.64
C ALA A 292 -1.41 -12.13 1.59
N LEU A 293 -0.54 -11.69 0.67
CA LEU A 293 -0.88 -10.87 -0.49
C LEU A 293 -0.05 -11.33 -1.69
N ASP A 294 -0.73 -11.64 -2.80
CA ASP A 294 -0.12 -11.99 -4.06
C ASP A 294 -0.49 -10.96 -5.14
N GLY A 295 0.49 -10.51 -5.91
CA GLY A 295 0.26 -9.64 -7.06
C GLY A 295 -0.46 -10.38 -8.18
N PHE A 296 -1.27 -9.71 -8.97
CA PHE A 296 -1.86 -10.32 -10.17
C PHE A 296 -1.68 -9.48 -11.43
N LEU A 297 -1.73 -10.15 -12.58
CA LEU A 297 -1.77 -9.55 -13.91
C LEU A 297 -2.81 -10.28 -14.76
N THR A 298 -3.83 -9.55 -15.18
CA THR A 298 -4.94 -10.06 -15.98
C THR A 298 -4.95 -9.39 -17.34
N ARG A 299 -5.24 -10.15 -18.40
CA ARG A 299 -5.43 -9.61 -19.75
C ARG A 299 -6.84 -9.87 -20.24
N TYR A 300 -7.50 -8.82 -20.69
CA TYR A 300 -8.79 -8.87 -21.37
C TYR A 300 -8.61 -8.65 -22.88
N ASN A 301 -9.58 -9.10 -23.67
CA ASN A 301 -9.65 -8.68 -25.07
C ASN A 301 -10.42 -7.35 -25.19
N ASN A 302 -10.59 -6.86 -26.41
CA ASN A 302 -11.31 -5.61 -26.70
C ASN A 302 -12.86 -5.71 -26.53
N GLN A 303 -13.33 -6.75 -25.87
CA GLN A 303 -14.73 -7.01 -25.54
C GLN A 303 -14.85 -7.38 -24.05
N GLY A 304 -13.87 -6.97 -23.23
CA GLY A 304 -13.73 -7.30 -21.80
C GLY A 304 -13.71 -8.79 -21.44
N ILE A 305 -13.53 -9.71 -22.40
CA ILE A 305 -13.43 -11.14 -22.08
C ILE A 305 -12.02 -11.47 -21.61
N GLU A 306 -11.91 -12.00 -20.37
CA GLU A 306 -10.66 -12.48 -19.79
C GLU A 306 -9.98 -13.50 -20.72
N GLN A 307 -8.70 -13.25 -21.02
CA GLN A 307 -7.86 -14.15 -21.81
C GLN A 307 -6.97 -15.02 -20.91
N TRP A 308 -6.46 -14.42 -19.83
CA TRP A 308 -5.67 -15.10 -18.81
C TRP A 308 -5.44 -14.19 -17.61
N THR A 309 -5.31 -14.81 -16.44
CA THR A 309 -4.80 -14.22 -15.19
C THR A 309 -3.49 -14.88 -14.78
N ARG A 310 -2.59 -14.11 -14.15
CA ARG A 310 -1.39 -14.60 -13.47
C ARG A 310 -1.38 -14.05 -12.07
N GLN A 311 -1.20 -14.94 -11.10
CA GLN A 311 -0.94 -14.59 -9.71
C GLN A 311 0.54 -14.84 -9.42
N ILE A 312 1.18 -13.86 -8.79
CA ILE A 312 2.62 -13.67 -8.68
C ILE A 312 2.91 -13.34 -7.22
N GLY A 313 3.42 -14.33 -6.49
CA GLY A 313 3.80 -14.12 -5.11
C GLY A 313 4.62 -15.26 -4.51
N THR A 314 4.98 -15.02 -3.27
CA THR A 314 5.82 -15.81 -2.38
C THR A 314 5.02 -16.15 -1.12
N ARG A 315 5.67 -16.49 -0.01
CA ARG A 315 4.96 -16.64 1.28
C ARG A 315 4.77 -15.32 2.02
N SER A 316 5.45 -14.27 1.57
CA SER A 316 5.39 -12.93 2.14
C SER A 316 4.40 -12.08 1.32
N ASN A 317 4.34 -10.78 1.62
CA ASN A 317 3.54 -9.85 0.82
C ASN A 317 4.23 -9.56 -0.51
N ASP A 318 3.45 -9.63 -1.58
CA ASP A 318 3.83 -9.37 -2.96
C ASP A 318 2.76 -8.50 -3.61
N ASN A 319 3.04 -7.23 -3.89
CA ASN A 319 2.03 -6.28 -4.39
C ASN A 319 2.41 -5.83 -5.81
N SER A 320 1.48 -5.82 -6.76
CA SER A 320 1.72 -5.25 -8.10
C SER A 320 0.98 -3.93 -8.26
N TYR A 321 1.68 -2.90 -8.74
CA TYR A 321 1.18 -1.52 -8.79
C TYR A 321 0.98 -1.00 -10.19
N GLY A 322 1.92 -1.28 -11.10
CA GLY A 322 1.92 -0.67 -12.43
C GLY A 322 2.09 -1.66 -13.56
N VAL A 323 1.43 -1.41 -14.69
CA VAL A 323 1.59 -2.19 -15.91
C VAL A 323 1.67 -1.31 -17.15
N ASP A 324 2.53 -1.66 -18.10
CA ASP A 324 2.51 -1.11 -19.45
C ASP A 324 2.93 -2.17 -20.47
N THR A 325 2.79 -1.88 -21.76
CA THR A 325 3.08 -2.83 -22.83
C THR A 325 4.03 -2.29 -23.88
N ASP A 326 4.78 -3.21 -24.51
CA ASP A 326 5.49 -2.91 -25.76
C ASP A 326 4.58 -3.07 -26.99
N ASN A 327 5.05 -2.61 -28.15
CA ASN A 327 4.35 -2.73 -29.44
C ASN A 327 4.08 -4.19 -29.89
N ALA A 328 4.68 -5.18 -29.23
CA ALA A 328 4.40 -6.60 -29.47
C ALA A 328 3.31 -7.15 -28.53
N GLY A 329 2.80 -6.32 -27.62
CA GLY A 329 1.80 -6.65 -26.61
C GLY A 329 2.36 -7.50 -25.49
N ASN A 330 3.67 -7.44 -25.23
CA ASN A 330 4.25 -7.98 -24.00
C ASN A 330 4.01 -6.99 -22.86
N ALA A 331 3.61 -7.50 -21.70
CA ALA A 331 3.42 -6.72 -20.49
C ALA A 331 4.74 -6.52 -19.75
N TYR A 332 4.92 -5.33 -19.19
CA TYR A 332 5.92 -4.98 -18.20
C TYR A 332 5.16 -4.69 -16.92
N LEU A 333 5.44 -5.45 -15.87
CA LEU A 333 4.75 -5.43 -14.60
C LEU A 333 5.72 -4.95 -13.53
N LEU A 334 5.29 -3.97 -12.75
CA LEU A 334 6.03 -3.42 -11.64
C LEU A 334 5.36 -3.81 -10.31
N SER A 335 6.14 -4.42 -9.43
CA SER A 335 5.69 -5.00 -8.17
C SER A 335 6.69 -4.74 -7.05
N ARG A 336 6.29 -4.97 -5.80
CA ARG A 336 7.19 -5.10 -4.65
C ARG A 336 7.03 -6.44 -3.95
N THR A 337 8.05 -6.88 -3.20
CA THR A 337 8.07 -8.17 -2.49
C THR A 337 8.86 -8.08 -1.18
N ASN A 338 8.39 -8.74 -0.11
CA ASN A 338 9.26 -9.08 1.04
C ASN A 338 9.90 -10.47 0.93
N GLY A 339 9.54 -11.20 -0.12
CA GLY A 339 10.06 -12.53 -0.42
C GLY A 339 11.07 -12.58 -1.56
N ARG A 340 11.21 -13.78 -2.12
CA ARG A 340 12.18 -14.13 -3.16
C ARG A 340 11.49 -14.43 -4.50
N LEU A 341 11.02 -13.40 -5.21
CA LEU A 341 10.37 -13.55 -6.52
C LEU A 341 11.37 -13.80 -7.65
N ALA A 342 12.45 -13.02 -7.70
CA ALA A 342 13.51 -13.17 -8.71
C ALA A 342 14.93 -13.13 -8.12
N GLY A 343 15.08 -12.73 -6.86
CA GLY A 343 16.35 -12.63 -6.13
C GLY A 343 16.22 -13.04 -4.66
N ALA A 344 17.28 -12.87 -3.89
CA ALA A 344 17.14 -12.77 -2.44
C ALA A 344 16.56 -11.39 -2.11
N ASN A 345 15.72 -11.29 -1.06
CA ASN A 345 15.35 -9.99 -0.51
C ASN A 345 16.61 -9.31 0.03
N ALA A 346 16.82 -8.03 -0.27
CA ALA A 346 18.04 -7.31 0.10
C ALA A 346 18.10 -6.98 1.61
N GLY A 347 16.96 -6.95 2.30
CA GLY A 347 16.92 -6.81 3.75
C GLY A 347 15.55 -7.07 4.37
N ILE A 348 15.19 -6.21 5.31
CA ILE A 348 13.95 -6.32 6.09
C ILE A 348 12.76 -5.62 5.41
N GLY A 349 13.02 -4.69 4.49
CA GLY A 349 11.96 -4.00 3.77
C GLY A 349 11.51 -4.70 2.49
N ASN A 350 10.82 -3.95 1.64
CA ASN A 350 10.33 -4.41 0.35
C ASN A 350 11.41 -4.23 -0.72
N ASP A 351 11.56 -5.20 -1.61
CA ASP A 351 12.33 -5.04 -2.85
C ASP A 351 11.41 -4.71 -4.02
N VAL A 352 11.92 -3.95 -4.99
CA VAL A 352 11.29 -3.71 -6.29
C VAL A 352 11.44 -4.93 -7.19
N VAL A 353 10.39 -5.25 -7.93
CA VAL A 353 10.35 -6.34 -8.91
C VAL A 353 9.80 -5.85 -10.23
N LEU A 354 10.60 -5.97 -11.29
CA LEU A 354 10.18 -5.65 -12.66
C LEU A 354 10.14 -6.94 -13.48
N GLY A 355 8.98 -7.28 -14.00
CA GLY A 355 8.73 -8.50 -14.78
C GLY A 355 8.27 -8.21 -16.21
N LYS A 356 8.75 -8.99 -17.18
CA LYS A 356 8.24 -8.96 -18.56
C LYS A 356 7.50 -10.24 -18.89
N TYR A 357 6.28 -10.15 -19.40
CA TYR A 357 5.42 -11.27 -19.79
C TYR A 357 5.02 -11.14 -21.24
N ASN A 358 5.08 -12.23 -22.01
CA ASN A 358 4.57 -12.17 -23.37
C ASN A 358 3.04 -12.10 -23.42
N ARG A 359 2.50 -11.82 -24.61
CA ARG A 359 1.06 -11.74 -24.89
C ARG A 359 0.20 -12.94 -24.43
N ARG A 360 0.80 -14.10 -24.16
CA ARG A 360 0.12 -15.30 -23.63
C ARG A 360 0.29 -15.45 -22.11
N GLY A 361 0.76 -14.42 -21.42
CA GLY A 361 1.03 -14.41 -19.98
C GLY A 361 2.21 -15.30 -19.58
N ARG A 362 3.16 -15.60 -20.47
CA ARG A 362 4.37 -16.35 -20.07
C ARG A 362 5.49 -15.36 -19.78
N GLN A 363 6.02 -15.42 -18.57
CA GLN A 363 7.20 -14.68 -18.13
C GLN A 363 8.37 -14.90 -19.11
N ILE A 364 9.01 -13.81 -19.49
CA ILE A 364 10.19 -13.75 -20.36
C ILE A 364 11.42 -13.57 -19.48
N TRP A 365 11.41 -12.56 -18.63
CA TRP A 365 12.42 -12.24 -17.64
C TRP A 365 11.77 -11.54 -16.45
N GLN A 366 12.47 -11.51 -15.32
CA GLN A 366 12.09 -10.77 -14.13
C GLN A 366 13.38 -10.40 -13.39
N VAL A 367 13.41 -9.20 -12.83
CA VAL A 367 14.50 -8.70 -11.98
C VAL A 367 13.91 -8.27 -10.65
N GLN A 368 14.69 -8.45 -9.59
CA GLN A 368 14.38 -8.00 -8.23
C GLN A 368 15.61 -7.24 -7.72
N PHE A 369 15.39 -6.05 -7.15
CA PHE A 369 16.44 -5.19 -6.63
C PHE A 369 15.90 -4.31 -5.50
N GLY A 370 16.77 -3.96 -4.56
CA GLY A 370 16.46 -3.19 -3.36
C GLY A 370 17.73 -3.02 -2.52
N ASP A 371 17.60 -2.29 -1.43
CA ASP A 371 18.57 -2.17 -0.36
C ASP A 371 18.06 -2.84 0.94
N PHE A 372 18.74 -2.61 2.06
CA PHE A 372 18.36 -3.29 3.31
C PHE A 372 17.02 -2.80 3.88
N THR A 373 16.61 -1.59 3.50
CA THR A 373 15.43 -0.88 3.97
C THR A 373 14.25 -1.09 3.01
N LEU A 374 13.30 -0.15 2.95
CA LEU A 374 12.14 -0.24 2.06
C LEU A 374 12.49 0.33 0.68
N ASP A 375 12.05 -0.36 -0.37
CA ASP A 375 12.10 0.11 -1.76
C ASP A 375 10.74 -0.13 -2.42
N ASN A 376 10.02 0.96 -2.69
CA ASN A 376 8.64 0.88 -3.19
C ASN A 376 8.52 1.49 -4.60
N PRO A 377 7.88 0.78 -5.55
CA PRO A 377 7.69 1.27 -6.91
C PRO A 377 6.22 1.64 -7.19
N PHE A 378 5.76 2.77 -6.65
CA PHE A 378 4.38 3.26 -6.75
C PHE A 378 4.13 4.07 -8.03
N VAL A 379 4.52 3.56 -9.20
CA VAL A 379 4.24 4.22 -10.49
C VAL A 379 3.82 3.20 -11.54
N ASP A 380 3.19 3.68 -12.61
CA ASP A 380 3.14 2.92 -13.85
C ASP A 380 4.51 2.89 -14.55
N PRO A 381 5.03 1.71 -14.94
CA PRO A 381 6.21 1.64 -15.79
C PRO A 381 5.90 2.25 -17.16
N ARG A 382 6.87 2.90 -17.81
CA ARG A 382 6.70 3.45 -19.16
C ARG A 382 7.64 2.80 -20.15
N VAL A 383 7.08 2.20 -21.19
CA VAL A 383 7.79 1.39 -22.19
C VAL A 383 7.82 2.12 -23.53
N ASN A 384 9.04 2.40 -24.01
CA ASN A 384 9.24 3.05 -25.31
C ASN A 384 9.10 2.07 -26.48
N SER A 385 9.17 2.60 -27.71
CA SER A 385 9.02 1.79 -28.93
C SER A 385 10.12 0.74 -29.16
N SER A 386 11.28 0.90 -28.51
CA SER A 386 12.38 -0.08 -28.51
C SER A 386 12.19 -1.19 -27.46
N GLY A 387 11.22 -1.03 -26.55
CA GLY A 387 10.97 -1.91 -25.42
C GLY A 387 11.87 -1.62 -24.21
N ASP A 388 12.58 -0.50 -24.20
CA ASP A 388 13.23 -0.02 -22.97
C ASP A 388 12.14 0.50 -22.04
N VAL A 389 12.34 0.33 -20.74
CA VAL A 389 11.35 0.65 -19.71
C VAL A 389 11.96 1.57 -18.68
N VAL A 390 11.22 2.61 -18.32
CA VAL A 390 11.51 3.51 -17.21
C VAL A 390 10.56 3.18 -16.06
N ILE A 391 11.10 3.18 -14.84
CA ILE A 391 10.38 2.96 -13.60
C ILE A 391 10.86 3.98 -12.56
N ALA A 392 10.06 4.22 -11.54
CA ALA A 392 10.38 5.13 -10.46
C ALA A 392 9.72 4.68 -9.14
N GLY A 393 10.07 5.36 -8.05
CA GLY A 393 9.55 5.05 -6.73
C GLY A 393 10.35 5.78 -5.65
N TYR A 394 10.32 5.25 -4.43
CA TYR A 394 11.09 5.78 -3.31
C TYR A 394 11.78 4.68 -2.49
N THR A 395 12.79 5.07 -1.73
CA THR A 395 13.63 4.18 -0.92
C THR A 395 14.01 4.80 0.42
N GLY A 396 14.09 3.98 1.48
CA GLY A 396 14.63 4.39 2.77
C GLY A 396 16.16 4.33 2.88
N GLY A 397 16.85 3.91 1.82
CA GLY A 397 18.28 3.59 1.86
C GLY A 397 19.05 4.02 0.62
N ASP A 398 20.14 3.31 0.35
CA ASP A 398 21.14 3.65 -0.68
C ASP A 398 20.96 2.82 -1.96
N LEU A 399 19.84 3.00 -2.68
CA LEU A 399 19.49 2.21 -3.85
C LEU A 399 20.22 2.65 -5.14
N GLY A 400 20.27 3.96 -5.40
CA GLY A 400 20.86 4.57 -6.59
C GLY A 400 21.89 5.66 -6.29
N GLY A 401 22.08 5.97 -5.02
CA GLY A 401 22.98 6.98 -4.47
C GLY A 401 22.92 6.92 -2.93
N PRO A 402 23.67 7.77 -2.20
CA PRO A 402 23.46 7.87 -0.76
C PRO A 402 22.09 8.49 -0.47
N ASN A 403 21.36 7.93 0.50
CA ASN A 403 20.17 8.57 1.04
C ASN A 403 20.53 9.95 1.62
N ALA A 404 19.76 10.98 1.28
CA ALA A 404 20.01 12.35 1.71
C ALA A 404 19.65 12.58 3.19
N GLY A 405 18.77 11.75 3.75
CA GLY A 405 18.46 11.65 5.17
C GLY A 405 19.61 11.02 5.98
N THR A 406 20.00 11.67 7.08
CA THR A 406 21.05 11.17 7.99
C THR A 406 20.52 10.84 9.39
N GLY A 407 19.19 10.73 9.53
CA GLY A 407 18.51 10.42 10.79
C GLY A 407 18.67 8.95 11.20
N ILE A 408 18.29 8.64 12.44
CA ILE A 408 18.21 7.24 12.91
C ILE A 408 17.16 6.47 12.09
N ILE A 409 16.06 7.16 11.74
CA ILE A 409 15.12 6.78 10.69
C ILE A 409 15.27 7.88 9.63
N PRO A 410 16.00 7.63 8.52
CA PRO A 410 16.12 8.60 7.44
C PRO A 410 14.75 8.78 6.74
N GLY A 411 14.52 9.97 6.17
CA GLY A 411 13.40 10.15 5.25
C GLY A 411 13.61 9.33 3.98
N ALA A 412 12.52 8.94 3.31
CA ALA A 412 12.62 8.26 2.04
C ALA A 412 13.10 9.22 0.94
N ASP A 413 13.92 8.73 0.02
CA ASP A 413 14.35 9.45 -1.18
C ASP A 413 13.69 8.87 -2.42
N SER A 414 13.45 9.71 -3.42
CA SER A 414 12.91 9.31 -4.71
C SER A 414 13.99 8.70 -5.61
N TRP A 415 13.59 7.79 -6.50
CA TRP A 415 14.48 7.19 -7.49
C TRP A 415 13.80 6.98 -8.84
N ILE A 416 14.60 6.99 -9.90
CA ILE A 416 14.20 6.65 -11.28
C ILE A 416 15.23 5.67 -11.83
N ALA A 417 14.77 4.62 -12.53
CA ALA A 417 15.64 3.67 -13.18
C ALA A 417 15.18 3.36 -14.61
N LYS A 418 16.14 3.03 -15.48
CA LYS A 418 15.88 2.59 -16.85
C LYS A 418 16.48 1.22 -17.10
N TYR A 419 15.71 0.36 -17.75
CA TYR A 419 16.11 -0.99 -18.15
C TYR A 419 15.94 -1.16 -19.66
N ASP A 420 16.82 -1.94 -20.29
CA ASP A 420 16.64 -2.31 -21.69
C ASP A 420 15.54 -3.38 -21.86
N SER A 421 15.15 -3.63 -23.12
CA SER A 421 14.17 -4.67 -23.46
C SER A 421 14.50 -6.11 -23.02
N ASN A 422 15.74 -6.39 -22.61
CA ASN A 422 16.20 -7.68 -22.10
C ASN A 422 16.25 -7.73 -20.55
N GLY A 423 15.89 -6.64 -19.87
CA GLY A 423 15.91 -6.55 -18.41
C GLY A 423 17.29 -6.17 -17.85
N ASN A 424 18.21 -5.61 -18.64
CA ASN A 424 19.47 -5.09 -18.11
C ASN A 424 19.30 -3.63 -17.68
N GLN A 425 19.62 -3.32 -16.42
CA GLN A 425 19.66 -1.94 -15.92
C GLN A 425 20.65 -1.11 -16.75
N GLN A 426 20.18 0.02 -17.26
CA GLN A 426 20.99 1.01 -17.98
C GLN A 426 21.54 2.05 -17.01
N TRP A 427 20.68 2.55 -16.13
CA TRP A 427 21.01 3.51 -15.08
C TRP A 427 19.93 3.51 -14.00
N ILE A 428 20.30 4.01 -12.81
CA ILE A 428 19.40 4.38 -11.72
C ILE A 428 19.92 5.69 -11.14
N GLU A 429 19.02 6.60 -10.81
CA GLU A 429 19.30 7.89 -10.20
C GLU A 429 18.40 8.05 -8.98
N GLN A 430 18.99 8.39 -7.84
CA GLN A 430 18.30 8.66 -6.58
C GLN A 430 18.48 10.13 -6.21
N PHE A 431 17.42 10.76 -5.71
CA PHE A 431 17.37 12.17 -5.35
C PHE A 431 16.39 12.42 -4.22
N GLY A 432 16.70 13.41 -3.38
CA GLY A 432 15.88 13.76 -2.24
C GLY A 432 16.55 14.82 -1.37
N THR A 433 15.96 15.04 -0.20
CA THR A 433 16.38 16.00 0.82
C THR A 433 16.67 15.27 2.14
N SER A 434 16.93 16.01 3.22
CA SER A 434 17.02 15.38 4.54
C SER A 434 15.67 14.90 5.11
N GLY A 435 14.56 15.31 4.47
CA GLY A 435 13.20 14.88 4.79
C GLY A 435 12.78 13.67 3.96
N GLY A 436 11.48 13.36 3.96
CA GLY A 436 10.88 12.42 3.01
C GLY A 436 10.54 13.09 1.68
N ASP A 437 10.83 12.38 0.59
CA ASP A 437 10.70 12.75 -0.82
C ASP A 437 10.24 11.52 -1.62
N GLU A 438 8.95 11.43 -1.93
CA GLU A 438 8.38 10.22 -2.56
C GLU A 438 7.80 10.49 -3.94
N THR A 439 7.93 9.50 -4.82
CA THR A 439 7.47 9.52 -6.21
C THR A 439 6.24 8.64 -6.42
N PHE A 440 5.22 9.17 -7.12
CA PHE A 440 3.96 8.47 -7.42
C PHE A 440 3.54 8.51 -8.90
N GLY A 441 3.96 9.53 -9.65
CA GLY A 441 3.67 9.62 -11.09
C GLY A 441 4.91 9.47 -11.97
N LEU A 442 4.75 8.81 -13.12
CA LEU A 442 5.79 8.71 -14.16
C LEU A 442 5.18 8.72 -15.57
N ASP A 443 5.69 9.60 -16.45
CA ASP A 443 5.40 9.54 -17.88
C ASP A 443 6.62 9.93 -18.75
N VAL A 444 6.55 9.65 -20.05
CA VAL A 444 7.61 9.96 -21.01
C VAL A 444 7.08 10.67 -22.25
N ASP A 445 7.81 11.68 -22.72
CA ASP A 445 7.47 12.35 -23.98
C ASP A 445 7.99 11.61 -25.22
N SER A 446 7.72 12.18 -26.39
CA SER A 446 8.09 11.61 -27.68
C SER A 446 9.60 11.53 -27.94
N GLU A 447 10.43 12.20 -27.11
CA GLU A 447 11.89 12.17 -27.15
C GLU A 447 12.50 11.24 -26.08
N ASP A 448 11.67 10.45 -25.39
CA ASP A 448 12.03 9.64 -24.22
C ASP A 448 12.55 10.49 -23.04
N ASN A 449 12.21 11.79 -22.95
CA ASN A 449 12.41 12.53 -21.70
C ASN A 449 11.39 12.04 -20.68
N ILE A 450 11.78 12.06 -19.41
CA ILE A 450 11.03 11.48 -18.31
C ILE A 450 10.48 12.60 -17.45
N TYR A 451 9.20 12.52 -17.12
CA TYR A 451 8.52 13.41 -16.20
C TYR A 451 8.04 12.59 -15.02
N THR A 452 8.30 13.07 -13.82
CA THR A 452 7.90 12.38 -12.60
C THR A 452 7.48 13.38 -11.53
N THR A 453 6.56 12.97 -10.67
CA THR A 453 5.94 13.83 -9.66
C THR A 453 5.67 13.05 -8.38
N GLY A 454 5.51 13.79 -7.29
CA GLY A 454 5.13 13.29 -5.99
C GLY A 454 5.16 14.41 -4.97
N TRP A 455 5.54 14.11 -3.74
CA TRP A 455 5.58 15.07 -2.65
C TRP A 455 6.91 15.08 -1.91
N THR A 456 7.17 16.17 -1.18
CA THR A 456 8.38 16.39 -0.37
C THR A 456 8.05 17.09 0.95
N THR A 457 8.80 16.77 2.00
CA THR A 457 8.84 17.54 3.28
C THR A 457 10.01 18.54 3.34
N GLY A 458 10.77 18.66 2.26
CA GLY A 458 12.01 19.42 2.19
C GLY A 458 12.05 20.45 1.05
N ASP A 459 13.21 21.12 0.97
CA ASP A 459 13.52 22.09 -0.08
C ASP A 459 14.09 21.36 -1.33
N LEU A 460 13.26 20.58 -2.03
CA LEU A 460 13.70 19.69 -3.13
C LEU A 460 13.91 20.45 -4.45
N GLY A 461 12.91 21.22 -4.87
CA GLY A 461 12.95 22.06 -6.08
C GLY A 461 12.66 23.54 -5.79
N GLY A 462 12.26 23.85 -4.56
CA GLY A 462 11.88 25.17 -4.09
C GLY A 462 12.03 25.28 -2.58
N SER A 463 11.36 26.26 -1.97
CA SER A 463 11.25 26.31 -0.51
C SER A 463 9.99 25.56 -0.09
N ASN A 464 10.11 24.67 0.89
CA ASN A 464 8.97 23.99 1.47
C ASN A 464 8.02 25.02 2.11
N SER A 465 6.75 24.99 1.70
CA SER A 465 5.72 25.91 2.16
C SER A 465 4.84 25.29 3.25
N GLY A 466 4.69 23.96 3.28
CA GLY A 466 3.81 23.22 4.19
C GLY A 466 4.47 21.99 4.82
N ILE A 467 3.63 20.98 5.12
CA ILE A 467 4.13 19.68 5.61
C ILE A 467 4.55 18.83 4.42
N TYR A 468 3.67 18.69 3.42
CA TYR A 468 4.00 18.12 2.12
C TYR A 468 3.74 19.13 1.03
N ASP A 469 4.76 19.33 0.19
CA ASP A 469 4.67 20.12 -1.03
C ASP A 469 4.77 19.20 -2.25
N ILE A 470 4.09 19.59 -3.33
CA ILE A 470 4.15 18.91 -4.63
C ILE A 470 5.48 19.24 -5.31
N TRP A 471 6.05 18.26 -6.00
CA TRP A 471 7.14 18.48 -6.95
C TRP A 471 6.88 17.83 -8.31
N LEU A 472 7.43 18.43 -9.36
CA LEU A 472 7.47 17.89 -10.72
C LEU A 472 8.89 18.04 -11.26
N ALA A 473 9.45 16.96 -11.81
CA ALA A 473 10.80 16.95 -12.35
C ALA A 473 10.83 16.42 -13.77
N LYS A 474 11.76 16.96 -14.57
CA LYS A 474 12.10 16.46 -15.90
C LYS A 474 13.52 15.94 -15.95
N TYR A 475 13.69 14.76 -16.52
CA TYR A 475 14.98 14.13 -16.82
C TYR A 475 15.09 13.87 -18.32
N ASP A 476 16.30 13.92 -18.86
CA ASP A 476 16.53 13.45 -20.23
C ASP A 476 16.53 11.91 -20.31
N SER A 477 16.52 11.37 -21.52
CA SER A 477 16.51 9.92 -21.77
C SER A 477 17.73 9.14 -21.23
N ASN A 478 18.78 9.85 -20.77
CA ASN A 478 19.97 9.29 -20.14
C ASN A 478 19.96 9.44 -18.60
N GLY A 479 18.88 9.95 -18.01
CA GLY A 479 18.76 10.14 -16.57
C GLY A 479 19.35 11.46 -16.05
N ASN A 480 19.71 12.42 -16.91
CA ASN A 480 20.17 13.72 -16.41
C ASN A 480 18.98 14.64 -16.10
N GLN A 481 18.87 15.11 -14.85
CA GLN A 481 17.87 16.09 -14.46
C GLN A 481 18.02 17.39 -15.27
N GLN A 482 16.94 17.83 -15.90
CA GLN A 482 16.86 19.08 -16.66
C GLN A 482 16.34 20.22 -15.78
N TRP A 483 15.25 19.97 -15.05
CA TRP A 483 14.64 20.89 -14.10
C TRP A 483 13.81 20.13 -13.07
N ILE A 484 13.55 20.78 -11.94
CA ILE A 484 12.59 20.37 -10.92
C ILE A 484 11.90 21.62 -10.40
N GLU A 485 10.59 21.55 -10.27
CA GLU A 485 9.74 22.60 -9.74
C GLU A 485 9.01 22.06 -8.50
N GLN A 486 8.83 22.91 -7.50
CA GLN A 486 8.12 22.58 -6.26
C GLN A 486 7.12 23.68 -5.95
N PHE A 487 5.92 23.29 -5.54
CA PHE A 487 4.86 24.21 -5.15
C PHE A 487 3.92 23.55 -4.14
N GLY A 488 3.26 24.37 -3.34
CA GLY A 488 2.39 23.90 -2.27
C GLY A 488 1.78 25.07 -1.51
N THR A 489 1.04 24.73 -0.46
CA THR A 489 0.38 25.65 0.47
C THR A 489 1.07 25.59 1.83
N ASN A 490 0.40 25.99 2.93
CA ASN A 490 0.97 25.76 4.27
C ASN A 490 0.48 24.45 4.89
N ASP A 491 -0.35 23.71 4.14
CA ASP A 491 -1.00 22.48 4.58
C ASP A 491 -0.38 21.29 3.82
N PHE A 492 -1.17 20.26 3.53
CA PHE A 492 -0.72 19.06 2.82
C PHE A 492 -1.13 19.15 1.35
N ASP A 493 -0.16 19.00 0.47
CA ASP A 493 -0.33 19.03 -0.98
C ASP A 493 0.33 17.80 -1.61
N TRP A 494 -0.46 17.00 -2.32
CA TRP A 494 -0.04 15.70 -2.84
C TRP A 494 -0.26 15.60 -4.34
N SER A 495 0.66 14.92 -5.03
CA SER A 495 0.57 14.59 -6.45
C SER A 495 0.62 13.08 -6.63
N TRP A 496 -0.34 12.53 -7.37
CA TRP A 496 -0.51 11.09 -7.57
C TRP A 496 -0.02 10.62 -8.93
N ASP A 497 -0.24 11.40 -9.99
CA ASP A 497 0.05 10.92 -11.33
C ASP A 497 0.39 12.06 -12.31
N VAL A 498 1.05 11.70 -13.41
CA VAL A 498 1.50 12.58 -14.48
C VAL A 498 1.23 11.94 -15.85
N ALA A 499 0.80 12.77 -16.80
CA ALA A 499 0.64 12.38 -18.20
C ALA A 499 1.15 13.47 -19.15
N THR A 500 1.62 13.07 -20.33
CA THR A 500 2.12 13.95 -21.38
C THR A 500 1.29 13.83 -22.65
N ASP A 501 1.06 14.96 -23.33
CA ASP A 501 0.37 14.97 -24.62
C ASP A 501 1.33 14.92 -25.82
N LEU A 502 0.77 14.84 -27.03
CA LEU A 502 1.57 14.82 -28.28
C LEU A 502 2.29 16.15 -28.61
N ASN A 503 2.03 17.22 -27.84
CA ASN A 503 2.75 18.49 -27.92
C ASN A 503 3.83 18.62 -26.82
N ASP A 504 4.06 17.54 -26.06
CA ASP A 504 4.93 17.48 -24.89
C ASP A 504 4.50 18.45 -23.76
N ASP A 505 3.20 18.80 -23.71
CA ASP A 505 2.60 19.44 -22.54
C ASP A 505 2.42 18.38 -21.43
N ILE A 506 2.66 18.78 -20.18
CA ILE A 506 2.61 17.89 -19.02
C ILE A 506 1.39 18.21 -18.17
N TYR A 507 0.73 17.18 -17.67
CA TYR A 507 -0.43 17.27 -16.80
C TYR A 507 -0.13 16.49 -15.52
N ILE A 508 -0.34 17.10 -14.36
CA ILE A 508 -0.21 16.46 -13.06
C ILE A 508 -1.48 16.67 -12.24
N THR A 509 -1.80 15.71 -11.37
CA THR A 509 -3.04 15.72 -10.60
C THR A 509 -2.81 15.20 -9.18
N GLY A 510 -3.70 15.58 -8.27
CA GLY A 510 -3.70 15.05 -6.92
C GLY A 510 -4.77 15.69 -6.04
N TRP A 511 -4.46 15.81 -4.75
CA TRP A 511 -5.32 16.45 -3.77
C TRP A 511 -4.57 17.49 -2.92
N THR A 512 -5.30 18.41 -2.28
CA THR A 512 -4.77 19.45 -1.39
C THR A 512 -5.71 19.73 -0.22
N LEU A 513 -5.15 19.94 0.97
CA LEU A 513 -5.86 20.51 2.14
C LEU A 513 -5.85 22.05 2.16
N GLY A 514 -5.12 22.67 1.24
CA GLY A 514 -4.89 24.10 1.21
C GLY A 514 -5.56 24.82 0.04
N ASN A 515 -5.33 26.13 -0.01
CA ASN A 515 -5.74 26.97 -1.14
C ASN A 515 -4.56 27.14 -2.11
N LEU A 516 -4.42 26.25 -3.10
CA LEU A 516 -3.38 26.35 -4.14
C LEU A 516 -3.62 27.58 -5.03
N GLU A 517 -4.51 27.47 -6.02
CA GLU A 517 -5.07 28.62 -6.75
C GLU A 517 -6.60 28.71 -6.66
N GLY A 518 -7.25 27.66 -6.12
CA GLY A 518 -8.68 27.64 -5.81
C GLY A 518 -8.97 28.02 -4.35
N THR A 519 -10.24 27.90 -3.97
CA THR A 519 -10.64 27.94 -2.56
C THR A 519 -10.94 26.51 -2.15
N ASN A 520 -10.24 26.02 -1.13
CA ASN A 520 -10.50 24.71 -0.54
C ASN A 520 -11.96 24.62 -0.09
N ALA A 521 -12.69 23.64 -0.63
CA ALA A 521 -14.13 23.50 -0.45
C ALA A 521 -14.50 22.65 0.77
N GLY A 522 -13.57 21.84 1.27
CA GLY A 522 -13.81 20.85 2.32
C GLY A 522 -12.53 20.41 3.03
N SER A 523 -12.30 19.10 3.05
CA SER A 523 -11.05 18.51 3.52
C SER A 523 -10.12 18.42 2.31
N TYR A 524 -9.98 17.26 1.68
CA TYR A 524 -9.23 17.15 0.43
C TYR A 524 -9.98 17.75 -0.75
N ASP A 525 -9.32 18.60 -1.51
CA ASP A 525 -9.81 19.08 -2.81
C ASP A 525 -8.95 18.54 -3.95
N ILE A 526 -9.59 18.16 -5.05
CA ILE A 526 -8.93 17.78 -6.30
C ILE A 526 -8.19 19.00 -6.86
N TRP A 527 -6.98 18.78 -7.37
CA TRP A 527 -6.32 19.75 -8.23
C TRP A 527 -5.72 19.08 -9.47
N VAL A 528 -5.64 19.85 -10.55
CA VAL A 528 -4.94 19.47 -11.79
C VAL A 528 -4.15 20.67 -12.30
N ALA A 529 -2.91 20.44 -12.70
CA ALA A 529 -2.06 21.47 -13.27
C ALA A 529 -1.49 21.03 -14.62
N LYS A 530 -1.32 22.01 -15.52
CA LYS A 530 -0.75 21.84 -16.85
C LYS A 530 0.53 22.67 -16.97
N TYR A 531 1.58 22.08 -17.51
CA TYR A 531 2.89 22.70 -17.76
C TYR A 531 3.29 22.54 -19.22
N ASP A 532 4.16 23.42 -19.71
CA ASP A 532 4.89 23.20 -20.96
C ASP A 532 6.18 22.38 -20.72
N SER A 533 6.79 21.94 -21.81
CA SER A 533 8.02 21.12 -21.81
C SER A 533 9.23 21.77 -21.12
N GLU A 534 9.18 23.10 -20.93
CA GLU A 534 10.18 23.91 -20.26
C GLU A 534 9.91 24.11 -18.76
N GLY A 535 8.81 23.54 -18.23
CA GLY A 535 8.44 23.61 -16.82
C GLY A 535 7.64 24.86 -16.45
N ASN A 536 7.13 25.63 -17.42
CA ASN A 536 6.27 26.77 -17.11
C ASN A 536 4.83 26.29 -16.87
N GLN A 537 4.26 26.61 -15.71
CA GLN A 537 2.85 26.37 -15.43
C GLN A 537 1.96 27.18 -16.38
N LEU A 538 1.13 26.48 -17.14
CA LEU A 538 0.15 27.04 -18.08
C LEU A 538 -1.22 27.21 -17.42
N ARG A 539 -1.58 26.30 -16.51
CA ARG A 539 -2.87 26.28 -15.80
C ARG A 539 -2.77 25.49 -14.51
N LEU A 540 -3.55 25.89 -13.50
CA LEU A 540 -3.87 25.08 -12.32
C LEU A 540 -5.35 25.29 -12.00
N ASP A 541 -6.07 24.22 -11.75
CA ASP A 541 -7.45 24.27 -11.26
C ASP A 541 -7.56 23.42 -10.01
N GLN A 542 -8.40 23.87 -9.09
CA GLN A 542 -8.73 23.18 -7.86
C GLN A 542 -10.25 23.18 -7.71
N PHE A 543 -10.83 22.04 -7.38
CA PHE A 543 -12.25 21.83 -7.21
C PHE A 543 -12.53 20.64 -6.29
N GLY A 544 -13.70 20.62 -5.67
CA GLY A 544 -14.07 19.59 -4.71
C GLY A 544 -15.45 19.87 -4.12
N THR A 545 -15.79 19.11 -3.09
CA THR A 545 -17.01 19.15 -2.33
C THR A 545 -16.71 19.59 -0.90
N GLY A 546 -17.64 19.37 0.04
CA GLY A 546 -17.36 19.62 1.46
C GLY A 546 -16.66 18.45 2.16
N GLY A 547 -16.54 17.28 1.51
CA GLY A 547 -15.85 16.10 2.01
C GLY A 547 -14.44 16.00 1.45
N ASP A 548 -13.91 14.78 1.37
CA ASP A 548 -12.65 14.49 0.71
C ASP A 548 -12.86 14.19 -0.77
N ASP A 549 -12.04 14.80 -1.60
CA ASP A 549 -12.05 14.65 -3.05
C ASP A 549 -10.61 14.51 -3.54
N ALA A 550 -10.33 13.44 -4.28
CA ALA A 550 -9.01 13.16 -4.83
C ALA A 550 -9.08 12.77 -6.30
N ALA A 551 -8.06 13.16 -7.07
CA ALA A 551 -7.77 12.60 -8.38
C ALA A 551 -6.49 11.78 -8.28
N LEU A 552 -6.57 10.49 -8.62
CA LEU A 552 -5.51 9.51 -8.44
C LEU A 552 -4.82 9.12 -9.75
N GLY A 553 -5.55 9.14 -10.87
CA GLY A 553 -5.01 8.80 -12.20
C GLY A 553 -5.35 9.83 -13.26
N ILE A 554 -4.45 10.03 -14.22
CA ILE A 554 -4.61 10.93 -15.36
C ILE A 554 -4.08 10.32 -16.67
N ASP A 555 -4.85 10.46 -17.75
CA ASP A 555 -4.39 10.10 -19.10
C ASP A 555 -4.85 11.13 -20.14
N VAL A 556 -4.16 11.19 -21.29
CA VAL A 556 -4.38 12.19 -22.34
C VAL A 556 -4.57 11.51 -23.71
N ASP A 557 -5.63 11.89 -24.42
CA ASP A 557 -5.86 11.38 -25.78
C ASP A 557 -5.06 12.11 -26.86
N GLU A 558 -5.05 11.55 -28.08
CA GLU A 558 -4.34 12.12 -29.24
C GLU A 558 -4.80 13.55 -29.63
N LEU A 559 -5.93 14.03 -29.10
CA LEU A 559 -6.44 15.38 -29.34
C LEU A 559 -6.04 16.36 -28.22
N GLY A 560 -5.35 15.89 -27.18
CA GLY A 560 -4.96 16.65 -26.00
C GLY A 560 -6.09 16.81 -24.98
N ASN A 561 -7.18 16.05 -25.09
CA ASN A 561 -8.18 15.99 -24.01
C ASN A 561 -7.63 15.10 -22.90
N TYR A 562 -7.76 15.54 -21.66
CA TYR A 562 -7.29 14.80 -20.50
C TYR A 562 -8.46 14.22 -19.70
N TYR A 563 -8.21 13.09 -19.06
CA TYR A 563 -9.17 12.31 -18.31
C TYR A 563 -8.64 12.14 -16.90
N LEU A 564 -9.50 12.31 -15.91
CA LEU A 564 -9.16 12.17 -14.51
C LEU A 564 -10.05 11.12 -13.89
N THR A 565 -9.52 10.40 -12.91
CA THR A 565 -10.30 9.49 -12.08
C THR A 565 -9.87 9.58 -10.61
N GLY A 566 -10.75 9.17 -9.70
CA GLY A 566 -10.49 9.22 -8.28
C GLY A 566 -11.73 8.89 -7.45
N TYR A 567 -11.78 9.43 -6.23
CA TYR A 567 -12.91 9.28 -5.32
C TYR A 567 -13.43 10.62 -4.80
N THR A 568 -14.66 10.63 -4.30
CA THR A 568 -15.31 11.77 -3.64
C THR A 568 -16.17 11.30 -2.46
N ASN A 569 -16.12 12.00 -1.33
CA ASN A 569 -17.07 11.88 -0.21
C ASN A 569 -18.07 13.05 -0.23
N GLY A 570 -18.66 13.25 -1.39
CA GLY A 570 -19.59 14.34 -1.63
C GLY A 570 -20.34 14.22 -2.94
N ASP A 571 -21.06 15.27 -3.30
CA ASP A 571 -21.84 15.32 -4.54
C ASP A 571 -21.12 16.19 -5.59
N LEU A 572 -20.15 15.58 -6.28
CA LEU A 572 -19.30 16.27 -7.26
C LEU A 572 -20.08 16.64 -8.54
N THR A 573 -21.16 15.90 -8.83
CA THR A 573 -21.97 16.05 -10.04
C THR A 573 -23.27 16.85 -9.84
N GLY A 574 -23.75 16.97 -8.59
CA GLY A 574 -25.05 17.52 -8.24
C GLY A 574 -26.21 16.51 -8.35
N GLU A 575 -25.92 15.24 -8.65
CA GLU A 575 -26.90 14.15 -8.80
C GLU A 575 -26.96 13.22 -7.57
N GLY A 576 -26.13 13.47 -6.55
CA GLY A 576 -26.09 12.79 -5.27
C GLY A 576 -24.93 11.79 -5.14
N SER A 577 -24.64 11.42 -3.89
CA SER A 577 -23.66 10.39 -3.52
C SER A 577 -24.37 9.08 -3.12
N ALA A 578 -23.78 7.93 -3.49
CA ALA A 578 -24.36 6.60 -3.26
C ALA A 578 -23.96 6.00 -1.90
N GLY A 579 -22.75 6.30 -1.44
CA GLY A 579 -22.16 5.73 -0.24
C GLY A 579 -21.28 6.72 0.54
N SER A 580 -20.15 6.22 1.06
CA SER A 580 -19.13 7.03 1.74
C SER A 580 -18.19 7.67 0.74
N TYR A 581 -17.48 6.84 -0.02
CA TYR A 581 -16.62 7.26 -1.12
C TYR A 581 -17.21 6.73 -2.41
N ASP A 582 -17.48 7.62 -3.36
CA ASP A 582 -17.91 7.23 -4.70
C ASP A 582 -16.76 7.45 -5.69
N ALA A 583 -16.63 6.51 -6.62
CA ALA A 583 -15.71 6.61 -7.72
C ALA A 583 -16.20 7.68 -8.70
N TRP A 584 -15.26 8.37 -9.34
CA TRP A 584 -15.60 9.28 -10.43
C TRP A 584 -14.61 9.22 -11.58
N VAL A 585 -15.09 9.59 -12.76
CA VAL A 585 -14.30 9.76 -13.97
C VAL A 585 -14.76 11.01 -14.71
N ALA A 586 -13.82 11.82 -15.19
CA ALA A 586 -14.13 13.05 -15.91
C ALA A 586 -13.27 13.21 -17.16
N LYS A 587 -13.78 13.95 -18.14
CA LYS A 587 -13.04 14.37 -19.33
C LYS A 587 -13.05 15.87 -19.47
N TYR A 588 -11.91 16.42 -19.83
CA TYR A 588 -11.71 17.84 -20.11
C TYR A 588 -11.10 18.03 -21.50
N ASP A 589 -11.42 19.12 -22.17
CA ASP A 589 -10.75 19.48 -23.42
C ASP A 589 -9.33 20.01 -23.19
N SER A 590 -8.56 20.16 -24.26
CA SER A 590 -7.17 20.65 -24.20
C SER A 590 -7.01 22.08 -23.66
N ASN A 591 -8.10 22.84 -23.53
CA ASN A 591 -8.13 24.17 -22.91
C ASN A 591 -8.60 24.11 -21.46
N GLY A 592 -8.95 22.92 -20.96
CA GLY A 592 -9.36 22.74 -19.59
C GLY A 592 -10.86 22.85 -19.32
N ASN A 593 -11.70 22.87 -20.35
CA ASN A 593 -13.14 22.89 -20.16
C ASN A 593 -13.64 21.46 -19.91
N GLN A 594 -14.36 21.24 -18.81
CA GLN A 594 -15.02 19.97 -18.54
C GLN A 594 -16.04 19.65 -19.64
N LEU A 595 -15.90 18.47 -20.24
CA LEU A 595 -16.80 17.95 -21.27
C LEU A 595 -17.89 17.07 -20.64
N TRP A 596 -17.50 16.19 -19.73
CA TRP A 596 -18.39 15.35 -18.93
C TRP A 596 -17.71 14.91 -17.63
N ILE A 597 -18.51 14.51 -16.65
CA ILE A 597 -18.09 13.87 -15.40
C ILE A 597 -19.16 12.86 -15.00
N GLU A 598 -18.73 11.69 -14.54
CA GLU A 598 -19.59 10.64 -14.03
C GLU A 598 -19.11 10.28 -12.62
N GLN A 599 -20.03 10.28 -11.66
CA GLN A 599 -19.83 9.81 -10.29
C GLN A 599 -20.71 8.58 -10.10
N PHE A 600 -20.14 7.53 -9.52
CA PHE A 600 -20.81 6.25 -9.35
C PHE A 600 -20.22 5.49 -8.16
N GLY A 601 -21.06 4.72 -7.49
CA GLY A 601 -20.66 3.98 -6.30
C GLY A 601 -21.75 3.04 -5.82
N SER A 602 -21.36 2.19 -4.90
CA SER A 602 -22.20 1.32 -4.10
C SER A 602 -22.67 2.06 -2.84
N TYR A 603 -23.17 1.33 -1.85
CA TYR A 603 -23.45 1.91 -0.52
C TYR A 603 -22.18 2.11 0.32
N GLY A 604 -21.06 1.55 -0.12
CA GLY A 604 -19.81 1.48 0.60
C GLY A 604 -18.80 2.50 0.11
N ILE A 605 -17.57 2.03 -0.07
CA ILE A 605 -16.41 2.77 -0.53
C ILE A 605 -16.07 2.23 -1.90
N ASP A 606 -15.95 3.13 -2.86
CA ASP A 606 -15.69 2.86 -4.26
C ASP A 606 -14.60 3.84 -4.72
N ASN A 607 -13.38 3.34 -4.90
CA ASN A 607 -12.24 4.15 -5.34
C ASN A 607 -11.91 3.81 -6.78
N ALA A 608 -11.61 4.80 -7.60
CA ALA A 608 -10.99 4.62 -8.90
C ALA A 608 -9.53 5.07 -8.86
N TYR A 609 -8.60 4.19 -9.21
CA TYR A 609 -7.16 4.42 -9.07
C TYR A 609 -6.51 4.93 -10.36
N GLU A 610 -6.81 4.29 -11.50
CA GLU A 610 -6.08 4.53 -12.74
C GLU A 610 -7.02 4.58 -13.95
N VAL A 611 -6.65 5.36 -14.96
CA VAL A 611 -7.42 5.58 -16.18
C VAL A 611 -6.53 5.37 -17.41
N SER A 612 -7.02 4.62 -18.41
CA SER A 612 -6.30 4.47 -19.67
C SER A 612 -7.23 4.66 -20.87
N VAL A 613 -6.82 5.51 -21.81
CA VAL A 613 -7.63 5.98 -22.93
C VAL A 613 -7.04 5.49 -24.24
N SER A 614 -7.87 4.85 -25.05
CA SER A 614 -7.45 4.40 -26.39
C SER A 614 -8.61 4.27 -27.34
N GLY A 615 -8.46 4.81 -28.55
CA GLY A 615 -9.38 4.53 -29.65
C GLY A 615 -10.85 4.95 -29.43
N GLY A 616 -11.10 5.87 -28.50
CA GLY A 616 -12.46 6.33 -28.12
C GLY A 616 -13.05 5.61 -26.91
N ASP A 617 -12.31 4.68 -26.31
CA ASP A 617 -12.66 3.98 -25.09
C ASP A 617 -11.83 4.54 -23.92
N VAL A 618 -12.45 4.63 -22.74
CA VAL A 618 -11.83 5.00 -21.47
C VAL A 618 -11.97 3.81 -20.53
N PHE A 619 -10.86 3.26 -20.05
CA PHE A 619 -10.87 2.17 -19.08
C PHE A 619 -10.47 2.69 -17.72
N VAL A 620 -11.21 2.29 -16.69
CA VAL A 620 -10.97 2.70 -15.30
C VAL A 620 -10.89 1.46 -14.44
N THR A 621 -9.97 1.46 -13.49
CA THR A 621 -9.79 0.39 -12.50
C THR A 621 -9.93 0.92 -11.09
N GLY A 622 -10.34 0.08 -10.16
CA GLY A 622 -10.56 0.51 -8.79
C GLY A 622 -10.81 -0.60 -7.79
N THR A 623 -11.26 -0.21 -6.60
CA THR A 623 -11.71 -1.15 -5.56
C THR A 623 -13.07 -0.76 -5.01
N THR A 624 -13.79 -1.73 -4.46
CA THR A 624 -15.06 -1.52 -3.76
C THR A 624 -15.25 -2.49 -2.60
N ASN A 625 -15.75 -2.01 -1.45
CA ASN A 625 -16.25 -2.90 -0.38
C ASN A 625 -17.76 -3.16 -0.50
N GLY A 626 -18.39 -2.68 -1.57
CA GLY A 626 -19.79 -2.89 -1.86
C GLY A 626 -20.02 -3.77 -3.09
N SER A 627 -21.30 -4.05 -3.36
CA SER A 627 -21.72 -4.78 -4.56
C SER A 627 -21.91 -3.79 -5.70
N LEU A 628 -20.82 -3.39 -6.35
CA LEU A 628 -20.80 -2.43 -7.45
C LEU A 628 -21.25 -3.10 -8.76
N GLY A 629 -20.37 -3.87 -9.38
CA GLY A 629 -20.61 -4.59 -10.62
C GLY A 629 -21.09 -6.03 -10.44
N SER A 630 -20.69 -6.64 -9.33
CA SER A 630 -21.11 -7.98 -8.91
C SER A 630 -21.42 -7.98 -7.42
N THR A 631 -21.96 -9.09 -6.91
CA THR A 631 -22.06 -9.26 -5.47
C THR A 631 -20.63 -9.26 -4.93
N ASN A 632 -20.35 -8.34 -4.00
CA ASN A 632 -19.07 -8.26 -3.31
C ASN A 632 -18.66 -9.65 -2.82
N ALA A 633 -17.40 -10.06 -2.91
CA ALA A 633 -16.96 -11.40 -2.52
C ALA A 633 -16.51 -11.45 -1.04
N GLY A 634 -16.07 -10.33 -0.47
CA GLY A 634 -15.45 -10.29 0.85
C GLY A 634 -15.30 -8.90 1.47
N SER A 635 -14.06 -8.50 1.72
CA SER A 635 -13.72 -7.21 2.31
C SER A 635 -13.67 -6.12 1.24
N PHE A 636 -12.84 -6.31 0.21
CA PHE A 636 -12.72 -5.40 -0.93
C PHE A 636 -12.58 -6.22 -2.19
N ASP A 637 -13.31 -5.85 -3.23
CA ASP A 637 -13.20 -6.44 -4.55
C ASP A 637 -12.58 -5.45 -5.53
N ALA A 638 -11.75 -5.98 -6.42
CA ALA A 638 -11.24 -5.24 -7.56
C ALA A 638 -12.35 -5.04 -8.59
N TRP A 639 -12.28 -3.95 -9.35
CA TRP A 639 -13.19 -3.75 -10.47
C TRP A 639 -12.54 -3.05 -11.65
N VAL A 640 -13.08 -3.30 -12.84
CA VAL A 640 -12.74 -2.62 -14.08
C VAL A 640 -14.00 -2.20 -14.82
N ALA A 641 -13.98 -0.99 -15.38
CA ALA A 641 -15.09 -0.39 -16.09
C ALA A 641 -14.63 0.20 -17.43
N GLN A 642 -15.52 0.25 -18.42
CA GLN A 642 -15.29 0.92 -19.69
C GLN A 642 -16.32 2.03 -19.91
N PHE A 643 -15.85 3.20 -20.31
CA PHE A 643 -16.68 4.36 -20.63
C PHE A 643 -16.44 4.83 -22.07
N SER A 644 -17.47 5.41 -22.65
CA SER A 644 -17.40 6.11 -23.94
C SER A 644 -16.64 7.44 -23.78
N ALA A 645 -15.55 7.63 -24.52
CA ALA A 645 -14.83 8.91 -24.51
C ALA A 645 -15.66 10.07 -25.08
N GLU A 646 -16.73 9.79 -25.85
CA GLU A 646 -17.58 10.82 -26.46
C GLU A 646 -18.43 11.52 -25.40
N ASP A 647 -19.02 10.76 -24.48
CA ASP A 647 -20.10 11.25 -23.62
C ASP A 647 -20.12 10.69 -22.20
N GLY A 648 -19.12 9.90 -21.78
CA GLY A 648 -19.04 9.35 -20.43
C GLY A 648 -19.97 8.16 -20.19
N THR A 649 -20.69 7.67 -21.21
CA THR A 649 -21.59 6.52 -21.01
C THR A 649 -20.82 5.27 -20.59
N LEU A 650 -21.21 4.65 -19.46
CA LEU A 650 -20.73 3.32 -19.04
C LEU A 650 -21.13 2.25 -20.07
N LEU A 651 -20.16 1.47 -20.53
CA LEU A 651 -20.29 0.43 -21.55
C LEU A 651 -20.21 -0.96 -20.92
N ASP A 652 -20.79 -1.94 -21.63
CA ASP A 652 -20.71 -3.36 -21.28
C ASP A 652 -19.26 -3.83 -21.45
N PHE A 653 -18.61 -4.17 -20.32
CA PHE A 653 -17.26 -4.69 -20.29
C PHE A 653 -17.27 -6.21 -20.45
#